data_AF-A0A848UTX7-F1
#
_entry.id   AF-A0A848UTX7-F1
#
_cell.length_a   1.000
_cell.length_b   1.000
_cell.length_c   1.000
_cell.angle_alpha   90.00
_cell.angle_beta   90.00
_cell.angle_gamma   90.00
#
_symmetry.space_group_name_H-M   'P 1'
#
loop_
_entity.id
_entity.type
_entity.pdbx_description
1 polymer ?
#
loop_
_entity_poly.entity_id
_entity_poly.type
_entity_poly.pdbx_seq_one_letter_code
_entity_poly.pdbx_strand_id
1 'polypeptide(L)'
;MVKKLQLLVLLFIMIIPAQVSVAQNNLESSEYGTLILNYLKDKKDDYGFSDHDLQSLIVKSTHYSDNTDITHIYLNQAFDDISIFNAVSSVAIKDNAVFYFANRFVSEITTKINSTSPSISPIVAIGYTASQFDLGTTENIVQLERKGNDYIYSKGDISTRNITAKLVYANTNSTLRLAWDIVIYAKDDLHWYDARVDANTGEIIEVNNLILSCDFESTHDHNQIKNSNNNFDLLNSSSPLMVDGSVYNVFALPAESPNHGPRQLVSNPASPVASPFGWHDDDGAVGPEYTHTRGNNVLAQEDRDGQDFTNGFRPEGTSALNFDFTLDINQPPSEYEEAAITNLFYLNNMMHDIWYHHGFDERAGNFQANNYGNLGLENDLVIADAQDGSGTNNATFGTPADGQAPKMTMYLWTPPGPLSDPLTINNGSVAGDYGAAAATFGDPLPVDPITANLVLTIDSTSDFNDACDNLTNASIINGNIAVIRRGTCEFGAKVLAAQNAGAVAAIVVNNDPDGTITMGGGAVGAQVNIPSIMVTQSDGEAIIFALSNGETLSATLVNNGPYMIDGDFDNGIIAHEYGHGISNRLTGGASTASCLFNDEQMGEGWSDWFGLMVTMSASDVEADARGIGTFATSQPITGPGIRPRRYSPDFNVNELTYAVTNDPNLSLPHGIGFMWATMLWDLTWAYIDKYGFDPDMYNGDGGNTKIMKLVIDGLKLQPCNPGFIDGRDALLAADMATTGGENQCIIWDVFAARGLGVNASQGDSASRNDQVEDFSVPPSTDASLANCSSLSVNEFKKDIISIYPNPAQNDLTIATQQNLGEVIITLVDINGRKIIEQKESLFNTITIDTRTLQNGIYILNINGDNINQKSKIIKN
;
A
#
# COMPACT_ATOMS: atom_id res chain seq x y z
N MET A 1 -50.87 -35.76 -48.38
CA MET A 1 -51.04 -35.67 -49.86
C MET A 1 -50.67 -34.26 -50.32
N VAL A 2 -50.14 -34.14 -51.55
CA VAL A 2 -50.18 -32.99 -52.49
C VAL A 2 -50.13 -31.54 -51.96
N LYS A 3 -49.14 -30.79 -52.46
CA LYS A 3 -48.96 -29.32 -52.31
C LYS A 3 -50.21 -28.50 -52.66
N LYS A 4 -50.35 -27.33 -52.03
CA LYS A 4 -50.80 -26.10 -52.72
C LYS A 4 -49.81 -24.96 -52.47
N LEU A 5 -49.87 -23.93 -53.33
CA LEU A 5 -48.75 -23.06 -53.67
C LEU A 5 -49.28 -21.69 -54.14
N GLN A 6 -48.69 -20.59 -53.64
CA GLN A 6 -48.82 -19.20 -54.14
C GLN A 6 -50.24 -18.55 -54.01
N LEU A 7 -50.43 -17.22 -53.97
CA LEU A 7 -49.50 -16.07 -54.09
C LEU A 7 -50.00 -14.84 -53.27
N LEU A 8 -49.07 -13.92 -52.94
CA LEU A 8 -49.17 -12.48 -52.56
C LEU A 8 -50.54 -11.83 -52.19
N VAL A 9 -50.51 -10.98 -51.14
CA VAL A 9 -50.39 -9.50 -51.25
C VAL A 9 -49.91 -8.92 -49.91
N LEU A 10 -49.33 -7.70 -49.93
CA LEU A 10 -48.64 -7.04 -48.82
C LEU A 10 -49.55 -6.67 -47.63
N LEU A 11 -48.99 -6.72 -46.42
CA LEU A 11 -49.20 -5.66 -45.43
C LEU A 11 -47.85 -5.26 -44.84
N PHE A 12 -47.57 -3.95 -44.82
CA PHE A 12 -46.34 -3.39 -44.22
C PHE A 12 -46.56 -3.26 -42.72
N ILE A 13 -45.71 -3.88 -41.89
CA ILE A 13 -45.63 -3.57 -40.46
C ILE A 13 -44.25 -2.93 -40.24
N MET A 14 -44.25 -1.65 -39.88
CA MET A 14 -43.05 -0.99 -39.38
C MET A 14 -42.73 -1.56 -38.00
N ILE A 15 -41.69 -2.38 -37.90
CA ILE A 15 -41.06 -2.67 -36.61
C ILE A 15 -40.24 -1.43 -36.25
N ILE A 16 -40.82 -0.56 -35.42
CA ILE A 16 -40.05 0.50 -34.75
C ILE A 16 -39.10 -0.23 -33.79
N PRO A 17 -37.77 -0.05 -33.89
CA PRO A 17 -36.87 -0.56 -32.88
C PRO A 17 -37.14 0.21 -31.59
N ALA A 18 -37.67 -0.47 -30.58
CA ALA A 18 -37.72 0.10 -29.24
C ALA A 18 -36.29 0.27 -28.75
N GLN A 19 -35.82 1.52 -28.65
CA GLN A 19 -34.57 1.81 -27.97
C GLN A 19 -34.77 1.41 -26.50
N VAL A 20 -34.08 0.35 -26.07
CA VAL A 20 -33.92 0.06 -24.66
C VAL A 20 -32.94 1.09 -24.13
N SER A 21 -33.48 2.21 -23.64
CA SER A 21 -32.72 3.20 -22.87
C SER A 21 -32.18 2.49 -21.64
N VAL A 22 -30.87 2.22 -21.63
CA VAL A 22 -30.18 1.72 -20.43
C VAL A 22 -30.29 2.81 -19.39
N ALA A 23 -30.89 2.50 -18.24
CA ALA A 23 -30.90 3.42 -17.12
C ALA A 23 -29.46 3.54 -16.58
N GLN A 24 -28.84 4.71 -16.76
CA GLN A 24 -27.73 5.12 -15.90
C GLN A 24 -28.26 5.34 -14.47
N ASN A 25 -27.37 5.28 -13.47
CA ASN A 25 -27.69 5.54 -12.06
C ASN A 25 -27.86 7.04 -11.81
N ASN A 26 -28.78 7.69 -12.53
CA ASN A 26 -28.98 9.14 -12.47
C ASN A 26 -29.54 9.55 -11.12
N LEU A 27 -29.00 10.62 -10.55
CA LEU A 27 -29.35 11.08 -9.21
C LEU A 27 -30.87 11.25 -9.02
N GLU A 28 -31.60 11.73 -10.01
CA GLU A 28 -33.07 11.88 -9.95
C GLU A 28 -33.84 10.58 -9.64
N SER A 29 -33.28 9.40 -9.94
CA SER A 29 -33.91 8.09 -9.71
C SER A 29 -33.40 7.36 -8.46
N SER A 30 -32.42 7.92 -7.74
CA SER A 30 -31.90 7.34 -6.49
C SER A 30 -32.73 7.73 -5.27
N GLU A 31 -32.59 6.95 -4.18
CA GLU A 31 -33.33 7.14 -2.93
C GLU A 31 -33.21 8.57 -2.37
N TYR A 32 -31.99 9.10 -2.31
CA TYR A 32 -31.70 10.44 -1.79
C TYR A 32 -31.70 11.52 -2.89
N GLY A 33 -32.05 11.18 -4.13
CA GLY A 33 -31.97 12.04 -5.30
C GLY A 33 -32.65 13.40 -5.15
N THR A 34 -33.91 13.38 -4.69
CA THR A 34 -34.68 14.61 -4.47
C THR A 34 -34.12 15.46 -3.32
N LEU A 35 -33.57 14.83 -2.27
CA LEU A 35 -32.96 15.53 -1.15
C LEU A 35 -31.70 16.29 -1.59
N ILE A 36 -30.79 15.59 -2.29
CA ILE A 36 -29.51 16.14 -2.74
C ILE A 36 -29.72 17.21 -3.81
N LEU A 37 -30.59 16.97 -4.80
CA LEU A 37 -30.89 17.96 -5.83
C LEU A 37 -31.54 19.24 -5.29
N ASN A 38 -32.31 19.16 -4.20
CA ASN A 38 -32.83 20.35 -3.54
C ASN A 38 -31.74 21.12 -2.77
N TYR A 39 -30.84 20.41 -2.08
CA TYR A 39 -29.67 21.02 -1.42
C TYR A 39 -28.77 21.74 -2.44
N LEU A 40 -28.40 21.07 -3.54
CA LEU A 40 -27.53 21.65 -4.59
C LEU A 40 -28.19 22.85 -5.31
N LYS A 41 -29.52 22.90 -5.38
CA LYS A 41 -30.27 24.04 -5.94
C LYS A 41 -30.37 25.23 -4.97
N ASP A 42 -30.42 24.98 -3.67
CA ASP A 42 -30.32 26.02 -2.63
C ASP A 42 -28.90 26.58 -2.54
N LYS A 43 -27.89 25.71 -2.66
CA LYS A 43 -26.45 26.03 -2.63
C LYS A 43 -25.82 26.40 -3.99
N LYS A 44 -26.64 26.55 -5.02
CA LYS A 44 -26.21 26.84 -6.40
C LYS A 44 -25.35 28.10 -6.50
N ASP A 45 -25.79 29.18 -5.87
CA ASP A 45 -25.09 30.48 -5.92
C ASP A 45 -23.79 30.46 -5.07
N ASP A 46 -23.78 29.74 -3.95
CA ASP A 46 -22.60 29.58 -3.08
C ASP A 46 -21.43 28.87 -3.80
N TYR A 47 -21.73 27.93 -4.70
CA TYR A 47 -20.74 27.21 -5.52
C TYR A 47 -20.57 27.77 -6.94
N GLY A 48 -21.31 28.82 -7.31
CA GLY A 48 -21.23 29.44 -8.64
C GLY A 48 -21.68 28.55 -9.81
N PHE A 49 -22.68 27.68 -9.59
CA PHE A 49 -23.22 26.78 -10.61
C PHE A 49 -24.31 27.41 -11.48
N SER A 50 -24.40 27.00 -12.74
CA SER A 50 -25.57 27.20 -13.61
C SER A 50 -26.62 26.10 -13.42
N ASP A 51 -27.83 26.25 -13.98
CA ASP A 51 -28.83 25.17 -13.96
C ASP A 51 -28.43 23.96 -14.82
N HIS A 52 -27.51 24.16 -15.78
CA HIS A 52 -26.99 23.08 -16.63
C HIS A 52 -25.92 22.25 -15.91
N ASP A 53 -25.15 22.85 -14.99
CA ASP A 53 -24.08 22.14 -14.28
C ASP A 53 -24.61 21.10 -13.27
N LEU A 54 -25.89 21.20 -12.91
CA LEU A 54 -26.61 20.26 -12.05
C LEU A 54 -27.60 19.37 -12.83
N GLN A 55 -27.56 19.39 -14.17
CA GLN A 55 -28.57 18.72 -15.01
C GLN A 55 -28.34 17.22 -15.17
N SER A 56 -27.08 16.74 -15.16
CA SER A 56 -26.78 15.31 -15.16
C SER A 56 -25.72 15.00 -14.10
N LEU A 57 -26.14 14.24 -13.09
CA LEU A 57 -25.34 13.78 -11.96
C LEU A 57 -25.56 12.28 -11.82
N ILE A 58 -24.47 11.50 -11.85
CA ILE A 58 -24.49 10.04 -11.86
C ILE A 58 -23.99 9.54 -10.49
N VAL A 59 -24.77 8.67 -9.84
CA VAL A 59 -24.35 7.98 -8.62
C VAL A 59 -23.33 6.91 -8.99
N LYS A 60 -22.08 7.13 -8.56
CA LYS A 60 -20.93 6.26 -8.81
C LYS A 60 -20.93 5.05 -7.86
N SER A 61 -21.11 5.31 -6.58
CA SER A 61 -21.21 4.31 -5.51
C SER A 61 -21.97 4.90 -4.31
N THR A 62 -22.44 4.03 -3.42
CA THR A 62 -23.17 4.39 -2.20
C THR A 62 -22.99 3.30 -1.15
N HIS A 63 -22.60 3.68 0.07
CA HIS A 63 -22.52 2.75 1.21
C HIS A 63 -23.00 3.42 2.51
N TYR A 64 -23.34 2.61 3.51
CA TYR A 64 -23.63 3.07 4.87
C TYR A 64 -22.48 2.68 5.79
N SER A 65 -21.91 3.68 6.48
CA SER A 65 -20.84 3.49 7.46
C SER A 65 -21.44 3.35 8.86
N ASP A 66 -21.37 2.14 9.43
CA ASP A 66 -21.88 1.82 10.76
C ASP A 66 -21.12 2.56 11.89
N ASN A 67 -19.96 3.17 11.60
CA ASN A 67 -19.18 4.00 12.54
C ASN A 67 -19.72 5.44 12.71
N THR A 68 -20.34 6.00 11.67
CA THR A 68 -20.70 7.43 11.60
C THR A 68 -22.20 7.67 11.49
N ASP A 69 -23.02 6.64 11.30
CA ASP A 69 -24.42 6.72 10.86
C ASP A 69 -24.61 7.53 9.55
N ILE A 70 -23.61 7.57 8.67
CA ILE A 70 -23.66 8.27 7.37
C ILE A 70 -23.90 7.28 6.23
N THR A 71 -24.86 7.60 5.36
CA THR A 71 -24.86 7.09 3.99
C THR A 71 -23.95 7.97 3.13
N HIS A 72 -22.80 7.44 2.72
CA HIS A 72 -21.86 8.09 1.81
C HIS A 72 -22.35 7.86 0.37
N ILE A 73 -22.40 8.92 -0.44
CA ILE A 73 -22.88 8.90 -1.82
C ILE A 73 -21.90 9.69 -2.68
N TYR A 74 -21.27 9.02 -3.63
CA TYR A 74 -20.29 9.63 -4.53
C TYR A 74 -20.95 9.96 -5.86
N LEU A 75 -20.91 11.23 -6.26
CA LEU A 75 -21.60 11.75 -7.43
C LEU A 75 -20.60 12.23 -8.47
N ASN A 76 -20.66 11.67 -9.67
CA ASN A 76 -19.93 12.19 -10.82
C ASN A 76 -20.80 13.16 -11.63
N GLN A 77 -20.22 14.29 -12.02
CA GLN A 77 -20.86 15.25 -12.92
C GLN A 77 -20.76 14.78 -14.38
N ALA A 78 -21.82 14.96 -15.16
CA ALA A 78 -21.88 14.53 -16.56
C ALA A 78 -22.54 15.57 -17.47
N PHE A 79 -22.32 15.45 -18.78
CA PHE A 79 -22.98 16.23 -19.82
C PHE A 79 -23.36 15.32 -21.00
N ASP A 80 -24.60 15.41 -21.50
CA ASP A 80 -25.15 14.51 -22.52
C ASP A 80 -24.81 13.01 -22.26
N ASP A 81 -25.05 12.58 -21.01
CA ASP A 81 -24.81 11.24 -20.47
C ASP A 81 -23.32 10.76 -20.50
N ILE A 82 -22.37 11.68 -20.74
CA ILE A 82 -20.92 11.46 -20.71
C ILE A 82 -20.32 12.07 -19.43
N SER A 83 -19.64 11.25 -18.65
CA SER A 83 -18.93 11.65 -17.41
C SER A 83 -17.83 12.69 -17.65
N ILE A 84 -17.75 13.69 -16.78
CA ILE A 84 -16.55 14.53 -16.64
C ILE A 84 -15.55 13.78 -15.75
N PHE A 85 -14.32 13.59 -16.22
CA PHE A 85 -13.30 12.83 -15.51
C PHE A 85 -12.90 13.53 -14.19
N ASN A 86 -12.73 12.75 -13.12
CA ASN A 86 -12.48 13.16 -11.73
C ASN A 86 -13.37 14.28 -11.13
N ALA A 87 -14.42 14.73 -11.82
CA ALA A 87 -15.46 15.62 -11.26
C ALA A 87 -16.41 14.82 -10.35
N VAL A 88 -15.86 14.22 -9.30
CA VAL A 88 -16.57 13.38 -8.33
C VAL A 88 -16.62 14.09 -6.98
N SER A 89 -17.84 14.47 -6.60
CA SER A 89 -18.15 15.11 -5.32
C SER A 89 -18.68 14.09 -4.31
N SER A 90 -18.30 14.25 -3.05
CA SER A 90 -18.71 13.35 -1.96
C SER A 90 -19.87 13.97 -1.18
N VAL A 91 -20.96 13.22 -1.01
CA VAL A 91 -22.15 13.64 -0.26
C VAL A 91 -22.35 12.73 0.95
N ALA A 92 -22.50 13.32 2.13
CA ALA A 92 -22.87 12.59 3.35
C ALA A 92 -24.34 12.84 3.70
N ILE A 93 -25.12 11.77 3.83
CA ILE A 93 -26.49 11.84 4.36
C ILE A 93 -26.50 11.31 5.80
N LYS A 94 -26.95 12.14 6.75
CA LYS A 94 -27.25 11.76 8.14
C LYS A 94 -28.60 12.34 8.55
N ASP A 95 -29.37 11.62 9.37
CA ASP A 95 -30.72 12.01 9.81
C ASP A 95 -31.69 12.40 8.67
N ASN A 96 -31.53 11.80 7.48
CA ASN A 96 -32.26 12.14 6.26
C ASN A 96 -32.11 13.62 5.82
N ALA A 97 -30.94 14.20 6.06
CA ALA A 97 -30.49 15.50 5.55
C ALA A 97 -29.10 15.38 4.89
N VAL A 98 -28.76 16.29 3.97
CA VAL A 98 -27.36 16.45 3.54
C VAL A 98 -26.59 17.05 4.71
N PHE A 99 -25.70 16.25 5.31
CA PHE A 99 -24.88 16.63 6.45
C PHE A 99 -23.61 17.36 6.01
N TYR A 100 -22.95 16.84 4.97
CA TYR A 100 -21.73 17.38 4.41
C TYR A 100 -21.69 17.17 2.89
N PHE A 101 -21.03 18.07 2.17
CA PHE A 101 -20.85 18.01 0.72
C PHE A 101 -19.49 18.58 0.34
N ALA A 102 -18.57 17.71 -0.10
CA ALA A 102 -17.29 18.11 -0.64
C ALA A 102 -17.36 18.20 -2.17
N ASN A 103 -17.12 19.39 -2.72
CA ASN A 103 -17.42 19.72 -4.11
C ASN A 103 -16.22 19.56 -5.04
N ARG A 104 -16.37 18.77 -6.11
CA ARG A 104 -15.47 18.76 -7.28
C ARG A 104 -16.19 18.91 -8.62
N PHE A 105 -17.38 19.51 -8.61
CA PHE A 105 -18.11 19.83 -9.85
C PHE A 105 -17.53 21.06 -10.56
N VAL A 106 -17.48 20.97 -11.89
CA VAL A 106 -17.09 22.05 -12.80
C VAL A 106 -18.28 22.96 -13.06
N SER A 107 -18.09 24.27 -12.90
CA SER A 107 -19.08 25.31 -13.25
C SER A 107 -19.03 25.70 -14.73
N GLU A 108 -20.13 26.22 -15.28
CA GLU A 108 -20.26 26.77 -16.63
C GLU A 108 -19.87 25.77 -17.76
N ILE A 109 -20.21 24.48 -17.59
CA ILE A 109 -19.87 23.36 -18.49
C ILE A 109 -20.19 23.68 -19.95
N THR A 110 -21.37 24.24 -20.21
CA THR A 110 -21.85 24.56 -21.57
C THR A 110 -20.98 25.58 -22.30
N THR A 111 -20.15 26.34 -21.58
CA THR A 111 -19.18 27.29 -22.16
C THR A 111 -17.79 26.67 -22.38
N LYS A 112 -17.48 25.57 -21.67
CA LYS A 112 -16.16 24.92 -21.64
C LYS A 112 -16.03 23.75 -22.63
N ILE A 113 -17.12 23.08 -23.01
CA ILE A 113 -17.09 21.89 -23.88
C ILE A 113 -16.57 22.22 -25.29
N ASN A 114 -15.59 21.42 -25.77
CA ASN A 114 -14.99 21.60 -27.11
C ASN A 114 -15.72 20.85 -28.25
N SER A 115 -16.34 19.70 -27.95
CA SER A 115 -17.02 18.82 -28.91
C SER A 115 -17.97 17.88 -28.17
N THR A 116 -19.08 17.48 -28.80
CA THR A 116 -20.05 16.50 -28.26
C THR A 116 -20.10 15.21 -29.09
N SER A 117 -19.09 14.95 -29.94
CA SER A 117 -18.98 13.71 -30.71
C SER A 117 -17.52 13.36 -31.00
N PRO A 118 -17.11 12.09 -30.85
CA PRO A 118 -15.75 11.66 -31.12
C PRO A 118 -15.51 11.50 -32.63
N SER A 119 -14.35 11.94 -33.11
CA SER A 119 -13.89 11.76 -34.50
C SER A 119 -12.91 10.58 -34.66
N ILE A 120 -12.27 10.10 -33.58
CA ILE A 120 -11.50 8.85 -33.54
C ILE A 120 -12.22 7.77 -32.71
N SER A 121 -12.00 6.50 -33.06
CA SER A 121 -12.56 5.35 -32.34
C SER A 121 -11.66 4.92 -31.17
N PRO A 122 -12.17 4.15 -30.18
CA PRO A 122 -11.38 3.74 -29.02
C PRO A 122 -10.12 2.95 -29.40
N ILE A 123 -10.22 2.04 -30.37
CA ILE A 123 -9.07 1.25 -30.87
C ILE A 123 -7.98 2.12 -31.53
N VAL A 124 -8.34 3.30 -32.05
CA VAL A 124 -7.36 4.29 -32.55
C VAL A 124 -6.72 5.05 -31.38
N ALA A 125 -7.48 5.38 -30.33
CA ALA A 125 -6.94 5.96 -29.10
C ALA A 125 -5.97 4.99 -28.38
N ILE A 126 -6.32 3.70 -28.28
CA ILE A 126 -5.44 2.61 -27.83
C ILE A 126 -4.13 2.59 -28.65
N GLY A 127 -4.21 2.79 -29.97
CA GLY A 127 -3.04 2.90 -30.84
C GLY A 127 -2.17 4.14 -30.58
N TYR A 128 -2.77 5.29 -30.23
CA TYR A 128 -2.01 6.48 -29.82
C TYR A 128 -1.29 6.26 -28.48
N THR A 129 -1.97 5.70 -27.47
CA THR A 129 -1.36 5.36 -26.19
C THR A 129 -0.22 4.34 -26.37
N ALA A 130 -0.45 3.26 -27.12
CA ALA A 130 0.59 2.26 -27.40
C ALA A 130 1.81 2.81 -28.15
N SER A 131 1.61 3.83 -28.99
CA SER A 131 2.69 4.49 -29.74
C SER A 131 3.37 5.65 -29.00
N GLN A 132 2.76 6.20 -27.94
CA GLN A 132 3.40 7.21 -27.09
C GLN A 132 4.43 6.58 -26.14
N PHE A 133 4.17 5.33 -25.76
CA PHE A 133 4.85 4.62 -24.69
C PHE A 133 5.58 3.34 -25.19
N ASP A 134 5.81 3.24 -26.50
CA ASP A 134 6.56 2.15 -27.19
C ASP A 134 6.13 0.70 -26.85
N LEU A 135 4.87 0.51 -26.45
CA LEU A 135 4.31 -0.75 -25.92
C LEU A 135 4.22 -1.90 -26.94
N GLY A 136 4.40 -1.61 -28.23
CA GLY A 136 4.30 -2.57 -29.33
C GLY A 136 3.05 -2.40 -30.19
N THR A 137 2.59 -3.48 -30.81
CA THR A 137 1.58 -3.43 -31.87
C THR A 137 0.17 -3.81 -31.40
N THR A 138 -0.82 -3.08 -31.91
CA THR A 138 -2.24 -3.26 -31.56
C THR A 138 -2.99 -4.24 -32.49
N GLU A 139 -2.29 -4.94 -33.39
CA GLU A 139 -2.90 -5.76 -34.46
C GLU A 139 -3.78 -6.92 -33.92
N ASN A 140 -3.46 -7.45 -32.74
CA ASN A 140 -4.18 -8.56 -32.11
C ASN A 140 -5.23 -8.12 -31.07
N ILE A 141 -5.52 -6.82 -30.95
CA ILE A 141 -6.50 -6.27 -30.00
C ILE A 141 -7.91 -6.35 -30.61
N VAL A 142 -8.80 -7.15 -30.00
CA VAL A 142 -10.21 -7.29 -30.40
C VAL A 142 -11.16 -6.74 -29.34
N GLN A 143 -12.28 -6.16 -29.76
CA GLN A 143 -13.33 -5.70 -28.85
C GLN A 143 -14.07 -6.91 -28.26
N LEU A 144 -14.09 -7.04 -26.93
CA LEU A 144 -14.77 -8.10 -26.20
C LEU A 144 -16.20 -7.68 -25.82
N GLU A 145 -16.35 -6.49 -25.24
CA GLU A 145 -17.64 -5.94 -24.80
C GLU A 145 -17.81 -4.49 -25.25
N ARG A 146 -19.07 -4.05 -25.36
CA ARG A 146 -19.45 -2.64 -25.45
C ARG A 146 -20.77 -2.38 -24.72
N LYS A 147 -20.78 -1.39 -23.82
CA LYS A 147 -21.96 -0.91 -23.10
C LYS A 147 -22.11 0.60 -23.32
N GLY A 148 -22.91 0.99 -24.31
CA GLY A 148 -23.10 2.41 -24.66
C GLY A 148 -21.82 3.03 -25.25
N ASN A 149 -21.12 3.83 -24.44
CA ASN A 149 -19.83 4.44 -24.76
C ASN A 149 -18.64 3.78 -24.04
N ASP A 150 -18.90 2.78 -23.19
CA ASP A 150 -17.86 1.97 -22.55
C ASP A 150 -17.53 0.75 -23.41
N TYR A 151 -16.25 0.39 -23.48
CA TYR A 151 -15.72 -0.73 -24.25
C TYR A 151 -14.70 -1.51 -23.43
N ILE A 152 -14.68 -2.83 -23.60
CA ILE A 152 -13.60 -3.70 -23.12
C ILE A 152 -12.94 -4.33 -24.34
N TYR A 153 -11.61 -4.25 -24.40
CA TYR A 153 -10.78 -4.85 -25.43
C TYR A 153 -9.92 -5.95 -24.80
N SER A 154 -9.59 -6.98 -25.59
CA SER A 154 -8.60 -7.98 -25.19
C SER A 154 -7.22 -7.35 -25.15
N LYS A 155 -6.36 -7.84 -24.26
CA LYS A 155 -4.92 -7.54 -24.27
C LYS A 155 -4.23 -7.28 -25.61
N GLY A 156 -4.41 -8.19 -26.57
CA GLY A 156 -3.44 -8.34 -27.64
C GLY A 156 -2.07 -8.68 -27.05
N ASP A 157 -1.01 -8.02 -27.54
CA ASP A 157 0.38 -8.28 -27.16
C ASP A 157 1.01 -7.24 -26.22
N ILE A 158 0.22 -6.26 -25.75
CA ILE A 158 0.65 -5.09 -24.97
C ILE A 158 0.20 -5.18 -23.48
N SER A 159 0.28 -6.34 -22.77
CA SER A 159 -0.66 -6.54 -21.65
C SER A 159 -0.54 -7.74 -20.61
N THR A 160 -0.41 -7.49 -19.26
CA THR A 160 -0.64 -8.27 -17.93
C THR A 160 -1.90 -8.15 -16.85
N ARG A 161 -3.01 -7.33 -16.89
CA ARG A 161 -4.51 -7.29 -16.55
C ARG A 161 -5.39 -6.31 -17.51
N ASN A 162 -6.67 -6.54 -17.95
CA ASN A 162 -7.35 -6.19 -19.30
C ASN A 162 -7.72 -4.74 -19.75
N ILE A 163 -7.46 -4.35 -21.02
CA ILE A 163 -7.70 -2.99 -21.61
C ILE A 163 -9.17 -2.53 -21.59
N THR A 164 -9.43 -1.38 -20.97
CA THR A 164 -10.76 -0.70 -21.02
C THR A 164 -10.68 0.65 -21.72
N ALA A 165 -11.78 1.05 -22.38
CA ALA A 165 -11.89 2.34 -23.04
C ALA A 165 -13.28 2.96 -22.84
N LYS A 166 -13.37 4.18 -22.29
CA LYS A 166 -14.64 4.89 -22.01
C LYS A 166 -14.61 6.30 -22.59
N LEU A 167 -15.76 6.85 -22.99
CA LEU A 167 -15.84 8.24 -23.44
C LEU A 167 -16.08 9.15 -22.23
N VAL A 168 -15.25 10.18 -22.05
CA VAL A 168 -15.29 11.13 -20.93
C VAL A 168 -15.03 12.57 -21.41
N TYR A 169 -15.27 13.55 -20.55
CA TYR A 169 -14.73 14.90 -20.69
C TYR A 169 -13.55 15.11 -19.74
N ALA A 170 -12.34 15.30 -20.27
CA ALA A 170 -11.17 15.70 -19.49
C ALA A 170 -11.14 17.23 -19.29
N ASN A 171 -10.76 17.69 -18.09
CA ASN A 171 -10.71 19.12 -17.76
C ASN A 171 -9.30 19.67 -17.95
N THR A 172 -9.15 20.77 -18.72
CA THR A 172 -7.86 21.43 -18.96
C THR A 172 -7.88 22.89 -18.48
N ASN A 173 -8.43 23.10 -17.27
CA ASN A 173 -8.68 24.34 -16.52
C ASN A 173 -9.50 25.45 -17.21
N SER A 174 -9.58 25.44 -18.54
CA SER A 174 -10.26 26.42 -19.38
C SER A 174 -11.27 25.78 -20.35
N THR A 175 -11.12 24.48 -20.64
CA THR A 175 -12.03 23.72 -21.51
C THR A 175 -12.25 22.30 -21.00
N LEU A 176 -13.41 21.74 -21.34
CA LEU A 176 -13.73 20.32 -21.21
C LEU A 176 -13.51 19.67 -22.58
N ARG A 177 -12.46 18.85 -22.68
CA ARG A 177 -12.07 18.14 -23.90
C ARG A 177 -12.72 16.77 -23.94
N LEU A 178 -13.49 16.48 -24.98
CA LEU A 178 -14.03 15.13 -25.20
C LEU A 178 -12.87 14.15 -25.48
N ALA A 179 -12.73 13.13 -24.64
CA ALA A 179 -11.59 12.22 -24.60
C ALA A 179 -12.01 10.76 -24.42
N TRP A 180 -11.15 9.84 -24.85
CA TRP A 180 -11.19 8.45 -24.45
C TRP A 180 -10.33 8.29 -23.19
N ASP A 181 -10.97 7.89 -22.10
CA ASP A 181 -10.34 7.24 -20.95
C ASP A 181 -9.87 5.86 -21.41
N ILE A 182 -8.56 5.65 -21.45
CA ILE A 182 -7.88 4.45 -21.93
C ILE A 182 -7.03 3.87 -20.79
N VAL A 183 -7.49 2.77 -20.20
CA VAL A 183 -6.70 2.02 -19.22
C VAL A 183 -5.84 1.01 -19.99
N ILE A 184 -4.57 1.35 -20.19
CA ILE A 184 -3.51 0.55 -20.81
C ILE A 184 -2.40 0.35 -19.77
N TYR A 185 -2.42 -0.72 -18.98
CA TYR A 185 -2.65 -2.05 -19.50
C TYR A 185 -1.78 -2.28 -20.78
N ALA A 186 -0.43 -2.38 -20.56
CA ALA A 186 0.69 -1.86 -21.38
C ALA A 186 1.90 -2.79 -21.83
N LYS A 187 2.84 -3.23 -20.96
CA LYS A 187 3.76 -4.43 -20.93
C LYS A 187 5.24 -4.25 -20.43
N ASP A 188 5.52 -4.21 -19.12
CA ASP A 188 6.89 -4.27 -18.50
C ASP A 188 6.95 -4.63 -16.99
N ASP A 189 5.81 -5.03 -16.44
CA ASP A 189 5.45 -5.31 -15.05
C ASP A 189 5.83 -4.39 -13.85
N LEU A 190 5.88 -3.06 -14.06
CA LEU A 190 6.21 -2.06 -13.00
C LEU A 190 5.11 -1.01 -12.62
N HIS A 191 3.90 -1.06 -13.20
CA HIS A 191 3.46 0.13 -13.95
C HIS A 191 2.02 0.15 -14.64
N TRP A 192 1.14 1.15 -14.48
CA TRP A 192 -0.28 1.11 -14.97
C TRP A 192 -0.86 2.38 -15.64
N TYR A 193 -0.92 2.52 -16.98
CA TYR A 193 -1.52 3.75 -17.54
C TYR A 193 -3.04 3.82 -17.39
N ASP A 194 -3.46 4.99 -16.98
CA ASP A 194 -4.81 5.51 -17.08
C ASP A 194 -4.75 6.83 -17.88
N ALA A 195 -4.86 6.73 -19.21
CA ALA A 195 -4.58 7.82 -20.16
C ALA A 195 -5.85 8.51 -20.67
N ARG A 196 -5.77 9.82 -20.96
CA ARG A 196 -6.88 10.63 -21.49
C ARG A 196 -6.55 11.11 -22.90
N VAL A 197 -7.00 10.37 -23.91
CA VAL A 197 -6.69 10.65 -25.32
C VAL A 197 -7.81 11.49 -25.94
N ASP A 198 -7.54 12.69 -26.44
CA ASP A 198 -8.54 13.53 -27.11
C ASP A 198 -9.24 12.76 -28.23
N ALA A 199 -10.57 12.64 -28.12
CA ALA A 199 -11.38 11.79 -28.99
C ALA A 199 -11.56 12.37 -30.40
N ASN A 200 -10.87 13.47 -30.75
CA ASN A 200 -10.87 14.09 -32.06
C ASN A 200 -9.46 14.23 -32.66
N THR A 201 -8.42 14.48 -31.84
CA THR A 201 -7.05 14.68 -32.32
C THR A 201 -6.10 13.50 -32.09
N GLY A 202 -6.38 12.61 -31.11
CA GLY A 202 -5.43 11.57 -30.69
C GLY A 202 -4.32 12.07 -29.76
N GLU A 203 -4.37 13.34 -29.33
CA GLU A 203 -3.45 13.95 -28.37
C GLU A 203 -3.71 13.41 -26.96
N ILE A 204 -2.67 12.97 -26.25
CA ILE A 204 -2.79 12.62 -24.82
C ILE A 204 -2.83 13.93 -24.02
N ILE A 205 -3.94 14.13 -23.31
CA ILE A 205 -4.25 15.32 -22.51
C ILE A 205 -3.65 15.19 -21.10
N GLU A 206 -3.72 13.98 -20.56
CA GLU A 206 -3.39 13.59 -19.20
C GLU A 206 -3.05 12.10 -19.21
N VAL A 207 -2.14 11.67 -18.33
CA VAL A 207 -1.88 10.25 -18.08
C VAL A 207 -1.49 10.07 -16.61
N ASN A 208 -2.13 9.12 -15.95
CA ASN A 208 -1.78 8.71 -14.59
C ASN A 208 -1.19 7.30 -14.62
N ASN A 209 -0.26 7.01 -13.71
CA ASN A 209 0.25 5.66 -13.47
C ASN A 209 -0.41 5.13 -12.18
N LEU A 210 -1.33 4.17 -12.28
CA LEU A 210 -2.03 3.63 -11.10
C LEU A 210 -1.16 2.68 -10.24
N ILE A 211 0.08 2.36 -10.67
CA ILE A 211 1.12 1.88 -9.76
C ILE A 211 1.83 3.10 -9.19
N LEU A 212 1.56 3.36 -7.91
CA LEU A 212 2.31 4.32 -7.12
C LEU A 212 3.63 3.67 -6.74
N SER A 213 4.74 4.32 -7.12
CA SER A 213 6.11 3.82 -6.96
C SER A 213 6.89 4.84 -6.16
N CYS A 214 7.39 4.42 -5.00
CA CYS A 214 7.96 5.30 -3.99
C CYS A 214 9.42 5.71 -4.27
N ASP A 215 9.81 5.93 -5.54
CA ASP A 215 11.22 6.03 -5.96
C ASP A 215 12.03 7.08 -5.17
N PHE A 216 13.04 6.59 -4.44
CA PHE A 216 13.90 7.37 -3.56
C PHE A 216 15.20 7.87 -4.24
N GLU A 217 15.53 7.45 -5.48
CA GLU A 217 16.62 8.02 -6.30
C GLU A 217 16.15 8.32 -7.75
N SER A 218 15.50 9.47 -7.93
CA SER A 218 14.72 9.84 -9.12
C SER A 218 15.39 9.70 -10.51
N THR A 219 14.79 8.91 -11.44
CA THR A 219 14.31 9.38 -12.79
C THR A 219 13.53 8.28 -13.60
N HIS A 220 12.51 8.71 -14.39
CA HIS A 220 11.39 7.96 -15.07
C HIS A 220 11.77 6.93 -16.20
N ASP A 221 10.93 6.03 -16.78
CA ASP A 221 9.49 6.05 -17.25
C ASP A 221 8.86 4.60 -17.52
N HIS A 222 7.69 4.44 -18.21
CA HIS A 222 6.52 3.47 -18.00
C HIS A 222 6.06 2.45 -19.17
N ASN A 223 5.10 1.43 -19.20
CA ASN A 223 4.18 0.66 -18.26
C ASN A 223 3.68 -0.87 -18.61
N GLN A 224 2.71 -1.63 -17.89
CA GLN A 224 2.34 -3.16 -17.89
C GLN A 224 0.99 -3.98 -18.38
N ILE A 225 -0.23 -4.00 -17.76
CA ILE A 225 -1.34 -5.08 -17.61
C ILE A 225 -2.32 -5.60 -18.92
N LYS A 226 -3.09 -6.76 -19.42
CA LYS A 226 -3.83 -8.26 -19.31
C LYS A 226 -5.35 -8.56 -19.70
N ASN A 227 -6.44 -9.20 -19.13
CA ASN A 227 -6.94 -10.25 -18.13
C ASN A 227 -8.20 -11.06 -18.64
N SER A 228 -9.41 -11.34 -18.03
CA SER A 228 -10.23 -10.96 -16.80
C SER A 228 -11.46 -11.91 -16.48
N ASN A 229 -12.20 -11.68 -15.34
CA ASN A 229 -13.63 -12.02 -14.96
C ASN A 229 -14.03 -13.42 -14.33
N ASN A 230 -15.10 -13.67 -13.50
CA ASN A 230 -15.98 -12.96 -12.48
C ASN A 230 -17.06 -13.90 -11.79
N ASN A 231 -17.43 -13.70 -10.48
CA ASN A 231 -18.78 -13.83 -9.78
C ASN A 231 -19.59 -15.18 -9.61
N PHE A 232 -20.66 -15.39 -8.78
CA PHE A 232 -21.30 -14.77 -7.54
C PHE A 232 -22.68 -15.44 -7.12
N ASP A 233 -23.04 -15.62 -5.82
CA ASP A 233 -24.45 -15.66 -5.25
C ASP A 233 -24.48 -15.62 -3.67
N LEU A 234 -25.58 -15.19 -3.00
CA LEU A 234 -25.63 -14.89 -1.53
C LEU A 234 -26.24 -15.97 -0.59
N LEU A 235 -25.64 -16.16 0.61
CA LEU A 235 -26.38 -16.51 1.85
C LEU A 235 -25.57 -16.20 3.14
N ASN A 236 -26.08 -15.32 4.00
CA ASN A 236 -25.36 -14.87 5.21
C ASN A 236 -25.68 -15.74 6.44
N SER A 237 -24.66 -16.29 7.12
CA SER A 237 -24.81 -17.07 8.35
C SER A 237 -23.63 -16.88 9.31
N SER A 238 -23.90 -16.73 10.61
CA SER A 238 -22.89 -16.48 11.64
C SER A 238 -21.98 -17.70 11.86
N SER A 239 -20.78 -17.68 11.29
CA SER A 239 -19.78 -18.74 11.47
C SER A 239 -19.30 -18.84 12.93
N PRO A 240 -19.03 -20.06 13.44
CA PRO A 240 -18.34 -20.22 14.71
C PRO A 240 -16.87 -19.84 14.56
N LEU A 241 -16.33 -19.13 15.56
CA LEU A 241 -14.95 -18.64 15.59
C LEU A 241 -13.94 -19.76 15.24
N MET A 242 -13.27 -19.60 14.10
CA MET A 242 -12.25 -20.55 13.63
C MET A 242 -10.96 -20.41 14.44
N VAL A 243 -10.40 -21.55 14.83
CA VAL A 243 -9.06 -21.68 15.40
C VAL A 243 -8.36 -22.70 14.52
N ASP A 244 -7.68 -22.21 13.49
CA ASP A 244 -7.05 -23.03 12.43
C ASP A 244 -5.76 -23.72 12.90
N GLY A 245 -5.16 -23.22 13.99
CA GLY A 245 -3.90 -23.68 14.53
C GLY A 245 -2.68 -22.98 13.91
N SER A 246 -2.89 -21.96 13.08
CA SER A 246 -1.83 -21.24 12.36
C SER A 246 -0.78 -20.64 13.29
N VAL A 247 0.48 -20.66 12.83
CA VAL A 247 1.64 -20.14 13.53
C VAL A 247 2.57 -19.46 12.53
N TYR A 248 3.01 -18.23 12.82
CA TYR A 248 3.90 -17.45 11.96
C TYR A 248 5.06 -16.91 12.79
N ASN A 249 6.30 -17.09 12.32
CA ASN A 249 7.48 -16.47 12.91
C ASN A 249 7.80 -15.18 12.15
N VAL A 250 7.53 -14.02 12.75
CA VAL A 250 7.44 -12.73 12.04
C VAL A 250 7.92 -11.57 12.90
N PHE A 251 8.19 -10.41 12.30
CA PHE A 251 8.32 -9.17 13.06
C PHE A 251 6.90 -8.73 13.47
N ALA A 252 6.43 -9.26 14.59
CA ALA A 252 5.09 -9.01 15.09
C ALA A 252 4.90 -7.54 15.48
N LEU A 253 3.79 -6.94 15.06
CA LEU A 253 3.46 -5.56 15.41
C LEU A 253 3.43 -5.37 16.95
N PRO A 254 3.93 -4.24 17.49
CA PRO A 254 4.31 -3.00 16.78
C PRO A 254 5.79 -2.94 16.33
N ALA A 255 6.53 -4.06 16.23
CA ALA A 255 7.90 -4.00 15.71
C ALA A 255 7.91 -3.55 14.24
N GLU A 256 8.59 -2.44 13.94
CA GLU A 256 8.71 -1.91 12.57
C GLU A 256 9.62 -2.79 11.69
N SER A 257 10.77 -3.23 12.19
CA SER A 257 11.79 -3.89 11.37
C SER A 257 12.92 -4.54 12.20
N PRO A 258 13.87 -5.30 11.62
CA PRO A 258 14.91 -6.02 12.37
C PRO A 258 15.82 -5.17 13.27
N ASN A 259 15.94 -3.86 13.01
CA ASN A 259 16.68 -2.92 13.88
C ASN A 259 15.84 -2.42 15.08
N HIS A 260 14.51 -2.62 15.07
CA HIS A 260 13.58 -2.24 16.13
C HIS A 260 13.29 -3.38 17.12
N GLY A 261 13.25 -4.64 16.69
CA GLY A 261 12.96 -5.77 17.57
C GLY A 261 13.20 -7.16 16.96
N PRO A 262 13.23 -8.22 17.78
CA PRO A 262 13.34 -9.60 17.31
C PRO A 262 12.02 -10.12 16.74
N ARG A 263 12.11 -11.12 15.83
CA ARG A 263 10.94 -11.90 15.40
C ARG A 263 10.28 -12.62 16.60
N GLN A 264 8.98 -12.83 16.49
CA GLN A 264 8.15 -13.52 17.47
C GLN A 264 7.30 -14.60 16.78
N LEU A 265 7.06 -15.69 17.50
CA LEU A 265 6.20 -16.78 17.05
C LEU A 265 4.75 -16.46 17.45
N VAL A 266 3.97 -15.91 16.52
CA VAL A 266 2.56 -15.54 16.69
C VAL A 266 1.68 -16.74 16.34
N SER A 267 0.55 -16.93 17.03
CA SER A 267 -0.36 -18.07 16.77
C SER A 267 -1.82 -17.63 16.69
N ASN A 268 -2.54 -18.09 15.66
CA ASN A 268 -3.93 -17.73 15.36
C ASN A 268 -4.19 -16.20 15.42
N PRO A 269 -3.43 -15.37 14.68
CA PRO A 269 -3.54 -13.89 14.72
C PRO A 269 -4.84 -13.33 14.12
N ALA A 270 -5.55 -14.12 13.31
CA ALA A 270 -6.67 -13.64 12.50
C ALA A 270 -7.82 -13.04 13.33
N SER A 271 -8.29 -11.87 12.90
CA SER A 271 -9.47 -11.19 13.47
C SER A 271 -10.72 -12.01 13.16
N PRO A 272 -11.45 -12.53 14.17
CA PRO A 272 -12.67 -13.34 13.94
C PRO A 272 -13.88 -12.52 13.47
N VAL A 273 -13.68 -11.24 13.15
CA VAL A 273 -14.68 -10.32 12.58
C VAL A 273 -14.37 -10.01 11.11
N ALA A 274 -13.10 -9.71 10.80
CA ALA A 274 -12.65 -9.36 9.44
C ALA A 274 -12.23 -10.60 8.63
N SER A 275 -11.57 -11.56 9.29
CA SER A 275 -11.14 -12.85 8.75
C SER A 275 -11.85 -14.00 9.51
N PRO A 276 -13.19 -14.14 9.40
CA PRO A 276 -13.97 -15.09 10.22
C PRO A 276 -13.61 -16.56 10.00
N PHE A 277 -12.98 -16.88 8.86
CA PHE A 277 -12.49 -18.21 8.49
C PHE A 277 -10.95 -18.33 8.56
N GLY A 278 -10.27 -17.38 9.22
CA GLY A 278 -8.81 -17.29 9.23
C GLY A 278 -8.24 -16.67 7.95
N TRP A 279 -6.92 -16.77 7.78
CA TRP A 279 -6.20 -16.15 6.65
C TRP A 279 -5.92 -17.10 5.48
N HIS A 280 -6.41 -18.36 5.55
CA HIS A 280 -6.11 -19.44 4.61
C HIS A 280 -7.34 -20.06 3.93
N ASP A 281 -8.50 -19.41 4.07
CA ASP A 281 -9.77 -19.67 3.37
C ASP A 281 -9.97 -18.59 2.29
N ASP A 282 -10.59 -18.92 1.15
CA ASP A 282 -11.23 -17.93 0.26
C ASP A 282 -12.63 -18.33 -0.27
N ASP A 283 -13.26 -19.39 0.25
CA ASP A 283 -14.59 -19.87 -0.19
C ASP A 283 -15.69 -19.80 0.90
N GLY A 284 -15.33 -19.62 2.17
CA GLY A 284 -16.26 -19.51 3.31
C GLY A 284 -16.76 -20.85 3.85
N ALA A 285 -15.99 -21.93 3.66
CA ALA A 285 -16.24 -23.23 4.25
C ALA A 285 -15.83 -23.27 5.74
N VAL A 286 -15.29 -24.40 6.22
CA VAL A 286 -14.75 -24.51 7.59
C VAL A 286 -13.49 -25.36 7.53
N GLY A 287 -12.36 -24.67 7.40
CA GLY A 287 -11.02 -25.23 7.24
C GLY A 287 -10.19 -24.29 6.37
N PRO A 288 -8.88 -24.52 6.25
CA PRO A 288 -8.05 -23.80 5.28
C PRO A 288 -8.01 -24.55 3.95
N GLU A 289 -8.37 -23.87 2.86
CA GLU A 289 -8.22 -24.37 1.48
C GLU A 289 -6.75 -24.36 1.04
N TYR A 290 -5.94 -23.45 1.61
CA TYR A 290 -4.52 -23.28 1.29
C TYR A 290 -3.61 -23.67 2.45
N THR A 291 -2.48 -24.32 2.14
CA THR A 291 -1.42 -24.62 3.12
C THR A 291 -0.18 -23.72 2.96
N HIS A 292 -0.22 -22.81 1.98
CA HIS A 292 0.79 -21.77 1.72
C HIS A 292 0.21 -20.36 1.96
N THR A 293 1.02 -19.32 1.77
CA THR A 293 0.70 -17.88 1.96
C THR A 293 -0.34 -17.32 0.98
N ARG A 294 -1.58 -17.82 1.08
CA ARG A 294 -2.78 -17.35 0.37
C ARG A 294 -4.00 -17.51 1.26
N GLY A 295 -4.92 -16.56 1.15
CA GLY A 295 -6.34 -16.71 1.44
C GLY A 295 -7.12 -15.51 0.91
N ASN A 296 -8.22 -15.18 1.58
CA ASN A 296 -9.17 -14.17 1.15
C ASN A 296 -8.57 -12.77 0.96
N ASN A 297 -7.66 -12.36 1.84
CA ASN A 297 -7.23 -10.95 1.92
C ASN A 297 -5.98 -10.68 1.06
N VAL A 298 -5.10 -11.67 0.94
CA VAL A 298 -3.80 -11.56 0.26
C VAL A 298 -3.31 -12.90 -0.29
N LEU A 299 -2.62 -12.83 -1.42
CA LEU A 299 -1.75 -13.84 -2.00
C LEU A 299 -0.32 -13.31 -1.93
N ALA A 300 0.55 -13.91 -1.10
CA ALA A 300 1.96 -13.52 -1.03
C ALA A 300 2.87 -14.60 -1.64
N GLN A 301 3.82 -14.18 -2.48
CA GLN A 301 4.70 -15.04 -3.27
C GLN A 301 6.02 -14.31 -3.62
N GLU A 302 6.99 -15.01 -4.21
CA GLU A 302 8.21 -14.42 -4.79
C GLU A 302 8.02 -14.04 -6.27
N ASP A 303 8.61 -12.92 -6.73
CA ASP A 303 8.61 -12.49 -8.16
C ASP A 303 10.02 -12.02 -8.58
N ARG A 304 11.06 -12.76 -8.17
CA ARG A 304 12.48 -12.36 -8.31
C ARG A 304 13.00 -12.35 -9.76
N ASP A 305 12.27 -12.92 -10.71
CA ASP A 305 12.54 -12.68 -12.14
C ASP A 305 11.79 -11.46 -12.70
N GLY A 306 10.78 -10.95 -11.98
CA GLY A 306 9.99 -9.78 -12.31
C GLY A 306 9.08 -9.98 -13.52
N GLN A 307 8.55 -11.19 -13.75
CA GLN A 307 7.85 -11.54 -14.99
C GLN A 307 6.50 -12.29 -14.84
N ASP A 308 6.11 -12.87 -13.69
CA ASP A 308 4.96 -13.81 -13.67
C ASP A 308 4.12 -13.90 -12.36
N PHE A 309 3.36 -12.83 -12.10
CA PHE A 309 2.47 -12.45 -10.95
C PHE A 309 1.45 -13.47 -10.42
N THR A 310 1.50 -14.73 -10.85
CA THR A 310 0.60 -15.80 -10.38
C THR A 310 1.29 -17.16 -10.17
N ASN A 311 2.58 -17.29 -10.51
CA ASN A 311 3.31 -18.57 -10.50
C ASN A 311 4.54 -18.58 -9.57
N GLY A 312 4.83 -17.47 -8.90
CA GLY A 312 5.93 -17.30 -7.95
C GLY A 312 5.98 -18.33 -6.82
N PHE A 313 7.15 -18.53 -6.22
CA PHE A 313 7.31 -19.45 -5.09
C PHE A 313 6.51 -18.98 -3.86
N ARG A 314 6.03 -19.94 -3.05
CA ARG A 314 5.25 -19.68 -1.83
C ARG A 314 5.63 -20.68 -0.74
N PRO A 315 5.92 -20.24 0.50
CA PRO A 315 6.25 -21.14 1.60
C PRO A 315 5.04 -21.98 2.03
N GLU A 316 5.26 -23.27 2.28
CA GLU A 316 4.24 -24.24 2.69
C GLU A 316 4.29 -24.47 4.21
N GLY A 317 3.28 -23.95 4.93
CA GLY A 317 3.06 -24.23 6.35
C GLY A 317 2.50 -25.65 6.63
N THR A 318 2.23 -26.43 5.57
CA THR A 318 1.60 -27.76 5.60
C THR A 318 0.18 -27.76 6.17
N SER A 319 -0.45 -28.94 6.35
CA SER A 319 -1.75 -29.08 7.02
C SER A 319 -1.76 -28.74 8.52
N ALA A 320 -0.69 -28.12 9.03
CA ALA A 320 -0.57 -27.57 10.37
C ALA A 320 -0.39 -26.04 10.38
N LEU A 321 -0.34 -25.39 9.21
CA LEU A 321 -0.18 -23.94 9.04
C LEU A 321 0.97 -23.34 9.88
N ASN A 322 2.11 -24.03 9.90
CA ASN A 322 3.28 -23.68 10.71
C ASN A 322 4.37 -23.02 9.85
N PHE A 323 4.33 -21.69 9.77
CA PHE A 323 5.27 -20.84 9.04
C PHE A 323 6.42 -20.37 9.97
N ASP A 324 7.11 -21.34 10.59
CA ASP A 324 8.26 -21.12 11.49
C ASP A 324 9.60 -21.28 10.75
N PHE A 325 9.84 -20.38 9.79
CA PHE A 325 11.05 -20.41 8.95
C PHE A 325 12.23 -19.67 9.59
N THR A 326 13.44 -20.19 9.44
CA THR A 326 14.67 -19.54 9.88
C THR A 326 14.96 -18.26 9.09
N LEU A 327 15.59 -17.27 9.74
CA LEU A 327 16.12 -16.07 9.09
C LEU A 327 17.56 -15.86 9.56
N ASP A 328 18.48 -15.74 8.61
CA ASP A 328 19.82 -15.20 8.85
C ASP A 328 20.08 -14.07 7.84
N ILE A 329 19.95 -12.83 8.29
CA ILE A 329 20.21 -11.62 7.48
C ILE A 329 21.68 -11.46 7.06
N ASN A 330 22.56 -12.40 7.44
CA ASN A 330 23.95 -12.49 7.01
C ASN A 330 24.13 -13.52 5.86
N GLN A 331 23.06 -13.80 5.12
CA GLN A 331 23.01 -14.60 3.89
C GLN A 331 22.40 -13.76 2.74
N PRO A 332 22.51 -14.21 1.48
CA PRO A 332 21.72 -13.67 0.37
C PRO A 332 20.20 -13.79 0.62
N PRO A 333 19.37 -12.85 0.11
CA PRO A 333 17.91 -12.92 0.29
C PRO A 333 17.23 -14.20 -0.20
N SER A 334 17.81 -14.89 -1.19
CA SER A 334 17.36 -16.22 -1.66
C SER A 334 17.39 -17.30 -0.59
N GLU A 335 18.22 -17.16 0.44
CA GLU A 335 18.38 -18.18 1.48
C GLU A 335 17.38 -18.03 2.64
N TYR A 336 16.47 -17.07 2.55
CA TYR A 336 15.41 -16.83 3.54
C TYR A 336 14.08 -16.35 2.92
N GLU A 337 13.83 -16.65 1.65
CA GLU A 337 12.62 -16.27 0.92
C GLU A 337 11.33 -16.74 1.62
N GLU A 338 11.31 -17.92 2.27
CA GLU A 338 10.14 -18.35 3.06
C GLU A 338 9.83 -17.41 4.23
N ALA A 339 10.85 -16.86 4.89
CA ALA A 339 10.68 -15.96 6.03
C ALA A 339 10.21 -14.57 5.58
N ALA A 340 10.70 -14.09 4.43
CA ALA A 340 10.29 -12.84 3.80
C ALA A 340 8.80 -12.87 3.41
N ILE A 341 8.42 -13.85 2.58
CA ILE A 341 7.03 -14.02 2.10
C ILE A 341 6.07 -14.26 3.29
N THR A 342 6.51 -14.95 4.35
CA THR A 342 5.73 -15.12 5.59
C THR A 342 5.48 -13.80 6.32
N ASN A 343 6.47 -12.89 6.36
CA ASN A 343 6.33 -11.58 7.00
C ASN A 343 5.41 -10.65 6.18
N LEU A 344 5.58 -10.64 4.85
CA LEU A 344 4.72 -9.94 3.90
C LEU A 344 3.25 -10.39 4.01
N PHE A 345 3.02 -11.70 4.05
CA PHE A 345 1.70 -12.31 4.21
C PHE A 345 1.06 -11.93 5.55
N TYR A 346 1.81 -12.04 6.65
CA TYR A 346 1.34 -11.66 7.98
C TYR A 346 0.87 -10.21 8.01
N LEU A 347 1.69 -9.27 7.51
CA LEU A 347 1.37 -7.87 7.63
C LEU A 347 0.26 -7.40 6.68
N ASN A 348 0.18 -7.92 5.46
CA ASN A 348 -0.97 -7.64 4.58
C ASN A 348 -2.30 -8.06 5.24
N ASN A 349 -2.32 -9.24 5.88
CA ASN A 349 -3.49 -9.67 6.65
C ASN A 349 -3.73 -8.84 7.92
N MET A 350 -2.68 -8.44 8.66
CA MET A 350 -2.84 -7.53 9.80
C MET A 350 -3.41 -6.17 9.38
N MET A 351 -2.95 -5.61 8.25
CA MET A 351 -3.49 -4.36 7.70
C MET A 351 -4.97 -4.52 7.32
N HIS A 352 -5.33 -5.58 6.59
CA HIS A 352 -6.74 -5.93 6.35
C HIS A 352 -7.55 -5.96 7.65
N ASP A 353 -7.13 -6.79 8.60
CA ASP A 353 -7.88 -7.06 9.81
C ASP A 353 -7.98 -5.84 10.74
N ILE A 354 -6.93 -5.00 10.83
CA ILE A 354 -6.94 -3.77 11.63
C ILE A 354 -7.91 -2.75 11.01
N TRP A 355 -7.75 -2.43 9.73
CA TRP A 355 -8.50 -1.34 9.10
C TRP A 355 -9.97 -1.69 8.86
N TYR A 356 -10.33 -2.97 8.76
CA TYR A 356 -11.71 -3.45 8.81
C TYR A 356 -12.44 -2.97 10.09
N HIS A 357 -11.84 -3.11 11.29
CA HIS A 357 -12.44 -2.64 12.55
C HIS A 357 -12.57 -1.11 12.64
N HIS A 358 -11.82 -0.36 11.82
CA HIS A 358 -11.95 1.10 11.68
C HIS A 358 -12.85 1.53 10.53
N GLY A 359 -13.47 0.56 9.82
CA GLY A 359 -14.49 0.80 8.80
C GLY A 359 -13.96 0.86 7.36
N PHE A 360 -12.85 0.18 7.06
CA PHE A 360 -12.49 -0.25 5.71
C PHE A 360 -13.03 -1.68 5.48
N ASP A 361 -14.36 -1.79 5.41
CA ASP A 361 -15.11 -3.03 5.20
C ASP A 361 -15.38 -3.27 3.70
N GLU A 362 -16.10 -4.35 3.36
CA GLU A 362 -16.43 -4.66 1.96
C GLU A 362 -17.29 -3.55 1.31
N ARG A 363 -18.09 -2.83 2.09
CA ARG A 363 -18.95 -1.74 1.59
C ARG A 363 -18.13 -0.48 1.26
N ALA A 364 -17.04 -0.27 1.98
CA ALA A 364 -16.04 0.74 1.71
C ALA A 364 -15.10 0.36 0.56
N GLY A 365 -15.16 -0.90 0.07
CA GLY A 365 -14.34 -1.43 -1.01
C GLY A 365 -12.94 -1.80 -0.54
N ASN A 366 -12.85 -2.67 0.47
CA ASN A 366 -11.60 -3.29 0.91
C ASN A 366 -11.07 -4.33 -0.10
N PHE A 367 -10.11 -5.17 0.31
CA PHE A 367 -9.41 -6.11 -0.58
C PHE A 367 -9.72 -7.55 -0.18
N GLN A 368 -10.71 -8.16 -0.83
CA GLN A 368 -11.19 -9.51 -0.53
C GLN A 368 -11.44 -10.33 -1.80
N ALA A 369 -11.00 -11.59 -1.79
CA ALA A 369 -11.33 -12.57 -2.83
C ALA A 369 -12.86 -12.83 -2.86
N ASN A 370 -13.45 -12.86 -1.68
CA ASN A 370 -14.82 -13.26 -1.37
C ASN A 370 -15.35 -12.39 -0.23
N ASN A 371 -16.53 -11.79 -0.43
CA ASN A 371 -17.15 -10.89 0.56
C ASN A 371 -18.12 -11.65 1.48
N TYR A 372 -18.15 -12.98 1.41
CA TYR A 372 -19.01 -13.88 2.22
C TYR A 372 -20.51 -13.50 2.21
N GLY A 373 -20.97 -12.84 1.15
CA GLY A 373 -22.34 -12.33 1.00
C GLY A 373 -22.61 -10.95 1.61
N ASN A 374 -21.58 -10.22 2.05
CA ASN A 374 -21.64 -8.78 2.33
C ASN A 374 -21.69 -7.96 1.02
N LEU A 375 -21.97 -6.66 1.14
CA LEU A 375 -22.04 -5.74 -0.01
C LEU A 375 -20.65 -5.17 -0.31
N GLY A 376 -20.33 -5.05 -1.59
CA GLY A 376 -19.03 -4.63 -2.14
C GLY A 376 -18.88 -5.27 -3.53
N LEU A 377 -17.70 -5.15 -4.15
CA LEU A 377 -17.28 -6.08 -5.20
C LEU A 377 -16.21 -7.04 -4.64
N GLU A 378 -16.05 -8.19 -5.27
CA GLU A 378 -15.20 -9.30 -4.81
C GLU A 378 -14.19 -9.67 -5.91
N ASN A 379 -13.28 -10.62 -5.65
CA ASN A 379 -12.12 -11.00 -6.47
C ASN A 379 -10.95 -9.98 -6.41
N ASP A 380 -10.75 -9.29 -5.29
CA ASP A 380 -9.75 -8.22 -5.16
C ASP A 380 -8.80 -8.25 -3.95
N LEU A 381 -8.54 -9.45 -3.44
CA LEU A 381 -7.39 -9.78 -2.61
C LEU A 381 -6.08 -9.13 -3.11
N VAL A 382 -5.20 -8.72 -2.19
CA VAL A 382 -3.90 -8.13 -2.57
C VAL A 382 -2.98 -9.20 -3.15
N ILE A 383 -2.44 -9.00 -4.35
CA ILE A 383 -1.30 -9.78 -4.85
C ILE A 383 -0.04 -9.09 -4.33
N ALA A 384 0.73 -9.74 -3.47
CA ALA A 384 1.88 -9.16 -2.79
C ALA A 384 3.15 -9.94 -3.16
N ASP A 385 4.02 -9.31 -3.94
CA ASP A 385 5.18 -9.95 -4.55
C ASP A 385 6.46 -9.53 -3.82
N ALA A 386 7.08 -10.51 -3.16
CA ALA A 386 8.27 -10.39 -2.32
C ALA A 386 9.56 -10.51 -3.15
N GLN A 387 10.61 -9.82 -2.72
CA GLN A 387 11.92 -9.75 -3.40
C GLN A 387 11.83 -9.53 -4.92
N ASP A 388 10.84 -8.73 -5.37
CA ASP A 388 10.47 -8.57 -6.79
C ASP A 388 11.67 -8.08 -7.61
N GLY A 389 11.97 -8.78 -8.71
CA GLY A 389 13.18 -8.58 -9.52
C GLY A 389 13.14 -7.37 -10.45
N SER A 390 11.98 -6.70 -10.57
CA SER A 390 11.79 -5.54 -11.45
C SER A 390 12.38 -4.23 -10.91
N GLY A 391 12.64 -4.14 -9.60
CA GLY A 391 13.11 -2.93 -8.93
C GLY A 391 14.09 -3.17 -7.79
N THR A 392 14.64 -2.07 -7.25
CA THR A 392 15.44 -2.05 -6.00
C THR A 392 15.24 -0.72 -5.28
N ASN A 393 15.60 -0.64 -4.00
CA ASN A 393 15.64 0.60 -3.20
C ASN A 393 14.29 1.34 -3.10
N ASN A 394 13.18 0.60 -3.16
CA ASN A 394 11.84 1.14 -3.37
C ASN A 394 10.77 0.08 -2.98
N ALA A 395 9.49 0.40 -3.09
CA ALA A 395 8.35 -0.52 -3.11
C ALA A 395 7.22 0.10 -3.96
N THR A 396 6.18 -0.65 -4.33
CA THR A 396 5.04 -0.09 -5.07
C THR A 396 3.69 -0.67 -4.65
N PHE A 397 2.62 0.09 -4.87
CA PHE A 397 1.25 -0.39 -4.75
C PHE A 397 0.33 0.10 -5.89
N GLY A 398 -0.12 -0.85 -6.71
CA GLY A 398 -1.03 -0.63 -7.83
C GLY A 398 -2.50 -0.74 -7.44
N THR A 399 -3.20 0.39 -7.26
CA THR A 399 -4.61 0.41 -6.79
C THR A 399 -5.63 0.62 -7.93
N PRO A 400 -6.37 -0.42 -8.35
CA PRO A 400 -7.60 -0.24 -9.13
C PRO A 400 -8.82 0.09 -8.27
N ALA A 401 -9.88 0.48 -8.97
CA ALA A 401 -11.23 0.46 -8.42
C ALA A 401 -11.69 -0.95 -8.00
N ASP A 402 -12.66 -0.97 -7.10
CA ASP A 402 -13.38 -2.10 -6.49
C ASP A 402 -13.60 -3.31 -7.41
N GLY A 403 -13.40 -4.53 -6.90
CA GLY A 403 -13.57 -5.78 -7.67
C GLY A 403 -12.44 -6.11 -8.65
N GLN A 404 -11.26 -5.52 -8.45
CA GLN A 404 -10.01 -5.90 -9.12
C GLN A 404 -8.86 -5.93 -8.12
N ALA A 405 -8.14 -7.05 -8.02
CA ALA A 405 -6.98 -7.20 -7.15
C ALA A 405 -5.90 -6.12 -7.39
N PRO A 406 -5.38 -5.44 -6.35
CA PRO A 406 -4.18 -4.62 -6.47
C PRO A 406 -2.90 -5.48 -6.63
N LYS A 407 -1.76 -4.85 -6.96
CA LYS A 407 -0.40 -5.46 -6.84
C LYS A 407 0.37 -4.65 -5.80
N MET A 408 0.97 -5.29 -4.81
CA MET A 408 2.06 -4.76 -3.98
C MET A 408 3.36 -5.38 -4.49
N THR A 409 4.42 -4.59 -4.64
CA THR A 409 5.78 -5.11 -4.93
C THR A 409 6.75 -4.63 -3.88
N MET A 410 7.47 -5.58 -3.28
CA MET A 410 8.51 -5.32 -2.29
C MET A 410 9.86 -5.62 -2.92
N TYR A 411 10.75 -4.63 -2.94
CA TYR A 411 12.07 -4.78 -3.55
C TYR A 411 13.19 -4.93 -2.52
N LEU A 412 14.32 -5.41 -3.01
CA LEU A 412 15.58 -5.47 -2.28
C LEU A 412 16.29 -4.10 -2.28
N TRP A 413 16.95 -3.76 -1.17
CA TRP A 413 17.58 -2.46 -0.93
C TRP A 413 19.11 -2.54 -0.88
N THR A 414 19.80 -1.55 -1.44
CA THR A 414 21.26 -1.50 -1.53
C THR A 414 21.87 -1.20 -0.17
N PRO A 415 22.82 -2.01 0.33
CA PRO A 415 23.47 -1.77 1.60
C PRO A 415 24.52 -0.64 1.53
N PRO A 416 24.93 -0.03 2.67
CA PRO A 416 25.91 1.05 2.66
C PRO A 416 27.31 0.62 2.20
N GLY A 417 27.71 1.10 1.03
CA GLY A 417 29.02 0.86 0.42
C GLY A 417 28.93 0.05 -0.88
N PRO A 418 30.07 -0.26 -1.53
CA PRO A 418 30.06 -1.20 -2.63
C PRO A 418 29.70 -2.61 -2.12
N LEU A 419 28.89 -3.34 -2.88
CA LEU A 419 28.77 -4.79 -2.76
C LEU A 419 30.18 -5.42 -2.92
N SER A 420 30.47 -6.51 -2.23
CA SER A 420 31.76 -7.19 -2.41
C SER A 420 31.89 -7.75 -3.82
N ASP A 421 33.00 -7.46 -4.51
CA ASP A 421 33.40 -8.16 -5.72
C ASP A 421 33.41 -9.68 -5.44
N PRO A 422 32.55 -10.50 -6.07
CA PRO A 422 32.41 -11.91 -5.73
C PRO A 422 33.53 -12.79 -6.32
N LEU A 423 34.51 -12.16 -6.99
CA LEU A 423 35.63 -12.80 -7.68
C LEU A 423 36.95 -12.10 -7.33
N THR A 424 37.84 -12.81 -6.63
CA THR A 424 39.26 -12.41 -6.49
C THR A 424 40.12 -13.33 -7.36
N ILE A 425 40.94 -12.77 -8.25
CA ILE A 425 42.03 -13.49 -8.90
C ILE A 425 43.27 -13.42 -8.01
N ASN A 426 43.62 -14.56 -7.39
CA ASN A 426 44.59 -14.66 -6.31
C ASN A 426 46.05 -14.42 -6.76
N ASN A 427 46.36 -14.62 -8.05
CA ASN A 427 47.72 -14.55 -8.58
C ASN A 427 47.76 -14.37 -10.11
N GLY A 428 48.90 -13.92 -10.64
CA GLY A 428 49.17 -13.78 -12.08
C GLY A 428 49.37 -12.32 -12.50
N SER A 429 49.41 -12.07 -13.81
CA SER A 429 49.42 -10.71 -14.38
C SER A 429 48.10 -9.96 -14.21
N VAL A 430 47.01 -10.69 -13.98
CA VAL A 430 45.63 -10.22 -13.79
C VAL A 430 45.13 -10.49 -12.37
N ALA A 431 46.01 -10.33 -11.36
CA ALA A 431 45.64 -10.49 -9.95
C ALA A 431 44.94 -9.23 -9.41
N GLY A 432 43.79 -9.41 -8.76
CA GLY A 432 42.93 -8.32 -8.28
C GLY A 432 41.51 -8.82 -7.98
N ASP A 433 40.67 -7.92 -7.48
CA ASP A 433 39.25 -8.14 -7.25
C ASP A 433 38.44 -7.65 -8.47
N TYR A 434 37.34 -8.31 -8.79
CA TYR A 434 36.60 -8.17 -10.04
C TYR A 434 35.08 -8.17 -9.86
N GLY A 435 34.42 -7.13 -10.37
CA GLY A 435 32.98 -7.02 -10.39
C GLY A 435 32.36 -8.09 -11.31
N ALA A 436 31.39 -8.83 -10.78
CA ALA A 436 30.67 -9.86 -11.52
C ALA A 436 29.22 -10.00 -11.03
N ALA A 437 28.30 -10.33 -11.94
CA ALA A 437 26.91 -10.64 -11.62
C ALA A 437 26.75 -12.14 -11.33
N ALA A 438 25.96 -12.53 -10.33
CA ALA A 438 25.60 -13.93 -10.11
C ALA A 438 24.59 -14.44 -11.15
N ALA A 439 24.52 -15.76 -11.33
CA ALA A 439 23.43 -16.41 -12.06
C ALA A 439 22.18 -16.55 -11.18
N THR A 440 20.99 -16.52 -11.79
CA THR A 440 19.71 -16.89 -11.14
C THR A 440 19.40 -18.39 -11.27
N PHE A 441 20.44 -19.22 -11.38
CA PHE A 441 20.33 -20.68 -11.47
C PHE A 441 21.64 -21.36 -11.02
N GLY A 442 21.52 -22.62 -10.60
CA GLY A 442 22.61 -23.35 -9.96
C GLY A 442 22.62 -23.14 -8.45
N ASP A 443 23.67 -23.64 -7.79
CA ASP A 443 23.91 -23.35 -6.38
C ASP A 443 24.29 -21.86 -6.21
N PRO A 444 23.88 -21.19 -5.11
CA PRO A 444 24.27 -19.81 -4.85
C PRO A 444 25.78 -19.67 -4.62
N LEU A 445 26.33 -18.46 -4.79
CA LEU A 445 27.71 -18.16 -4.39
C LEU A 445 27.86 -18.37 -2.87
N PRO A 446 28.76 -19.26 -2.41
CA PRO A 446 28.84 -19.63 -1.01
C PRO A 446 29.56 -18.58 -0.16
N VAL A 447 29.21 -18.55 1.12
CA VAL A 447 29.91 -17.78 2.16
C VAL A 447 31.26 -18.41 2.55
N ASP A 448 31.39 -19.75 2.42
CA ASP A 448 32.67 -20.46 2.49
C ASP A 448 33.38 -20.37 1.12
N PRO A 449 34.57 -19.74 1.00
CA PRO A 449 35.16 -19.43 -0.30
C PRO A 449 35.55 -20.65 -1.15
N ILE A 450 35.12 -20.68 -2.42
CA ILE A 450 35.62 -21.63 -3.42
C ILE A 450 36.92 -21.09 -4.02
N THR A 451 38.05 -21.57 -3.55
CA THR A 451 39.37 -21.29 -4.14
C THR A 451 39.86 -22.48 -4.99
N ALA A 452 40.02 -22.29 -6.30
CA ALA A 452 40.59 -23.29 -7.21
C ALA A 452 41.38 -22.63 -8.36
N ASN A 453 41.87 -23.41 -9.33
CA ASN A 453 42.50 -22.85 -10.54
C ASN A 453 41.44 -22.47 -11.58
N LEU A 454 41.75 -21.52 -12.46
CA LEU A 454 40.94 -21.22 -13.65
C LEU A 454 41.34 -22.11 -14.83
N VAL A 455 40.34 -22.63 -15.55
CA VAL A 455 40.52 -23.45 -16.76
C VAL A 455 39.56 -22.97 -17.86
N LEU A 456 40.11 -22.43 -18.95
CA LEU A 456 39.34 -22.08 -20.16
C LEU A 456 38.70 -23.33 -20.77
N THR A 457 37.40 -23.31 -21.03
CA THR A 457 36.68 -24.42 -21.70
C THR A 457 37.03 -24.51 -23.17
N ILE A 458 37.40 -25.70 -23.66
CA ILE A 458 37.74 -25.93 -25.07
C ILE A 458 36.77 -26.95 -25.65
N ASP A 459 35.89 -26.51 -26.54
CA ASP A 459 34.88 -27.32 -27.22
C ASP A 459 35.33 -27.79 -28.62
N SER A 460 34.42 -28.43 -29.39
CA SER A 460 34.79 -29.24 -30.57
C SER A 460 34.63 -28.56 -31.94
N THR A 461 34.27 -27.27 -32.00
CA THR A 461 34.20 -26.52 -33.27
C THR A 461 35.12 -25.29 -33.28
N SER A 462 34.80 -24.24 -34.03
CA SER A 462 35.76 -23.18 -34.39
C SER A 462 35.85 -22.06 -33.34
N ASP A 463 36.43 -22.39 -32.19
CA ASP A 463 37.02 -21.49 -31.19
C ASP A 463 36.23 -20.19 -30.94
N PHE A 464 35.12 -20.34 -30.22
CA PHE A 464 34.65 -19.28 -29.33
C PHE A 464 34.83 -19.63 -27.84
N ASN A 465 35.30 -20.84 -27.48
CA ASN A 465 35.42 -21.32 -26.09
C ASN A 465 34.12 -21.12 -25.29
N ASP A 466 33.00 -21.45 -25.92
CA ASP A 466 31.67 -21.06 -25.46
C ASP A 466 30.89 -22.21 -24.83
N ALA A 467 31.42 -23.45 -24.86
CA ALA A 467 30.83 -24.63 -24.24
C ALA A 467 29.43 -25.02 -24.77
N CYS A 468 29.04 -24.56 -25.97
CA CYS A 468 27.84 -25.03 -26.65
C CYS A 468 28.03 -26.37 -27.39
N ASP A 469 29.28 -26.82 -27.50
CA ASP A 469 29.71 -28.11 -28.04
C ASP A 469 30.36 -28.99 -26.95
N ASN A 470 30.62 -30.26 -27.25
CA ASN A 470 31.23 -31.19 -26.28
C ASN A 470 32.62 -30.73 -25.83
N LEU A 471 32.80 -30.54 -24.51
CA LEU A 471 34.08 -30.13 -23.90
C LEU A 471 35.17 -31.19 -24.08
N THR A 472 36.24 -30.81 -24.77
CA THR A 472 37.37 -31.67 -25.11
C THR A 472 38.42 -31.76 -24.00
N ASN A 473 38.47 -30.77 -23.11
CA ASN A 473 39.45 -30.65 -22.02
C ASN A 473 38.88 -30.96 -20.62
N ALA A 474 37.78 -31.71 -20.54
CA ALA A 474 37.07 -32.03 -19.29
C ALA A 474 37.96 -32.60 -18.17
N SER A 475 38.99 -33.39 -18.50
CA SER A 475 39.95 -33.94 -17.53
C SER A 475 40.85 -32.89 -16.85
N ILE A 476 40.88 -31.65 -17.35
CA ILE A 476 41.58 -30.50 -16.76
C ILE A 476 40.59 -29.64 -15.95
N ILE A 477 39.34 -29.54 -16.42
CA ILE A 477 38.25 -28.80 -15.75
C ILE A 477 37.87 -29.43 -14.41
N ASN A 478 37.93 -30.77 -14.30
CA ASN A 478 37.59 -31.52 -13.09
C ASN A 478 38.34 -31.01 -11.84
N GLY A 479 37.61 -30.49 -10.85
CA GLY A 479 38.14 -29.91 -9.62
C GLY A 479 38.61 -28.44 -9.72
N ASN A 480 38.32 -27.76 -10.83
CA ASN A 480 38.72 -26.38 -11.11
C ASN A 480 37.51 -25.51 -11.50
N ILE A 481 37.72 -24.19 -11.59
CA ILE A 481 36.71 -23.23 -12.02
C ILE A 481 36.78 -23.10 -13.55
N ALA A 482 35.67 -23.30 -14.23
CA ALA A 482 35.59 -23.20 -15.68
C ALA A 482 35.46 -21.73 -16.13
N VAL A 483 36.28 -21.28 -17.07
CA VAL A 483 36.13 -19.98 -17.74
C VAL A 483 35.54 -20.22 -19.13
N ILE A 484 34.39 -19.61 -19.39
CA ILE A 484 33.55 -19.84 -20.58
C ILE A 484 33.24 -18.49 -21.23
N ARG A 485 33.16 -18.39 -22.55
CA ARG A 485 32.63 -17.19 -23.22
C ARG A 485 31.11 -17.27 -23.43
N ARG A 486 30.45 -16.11 -23.34
CA ARG A 486 29.08 -15.93 -23.85
C ARG A 486 29.06 -16.21 -25.36
N GLY A 487 28.03 -16.91 -25.80
CA GLY A 487 27.90 -17.36 -27.19
C GLY A 487 26.45 -17.72 -27.50
N THR A 488 26.21 -18.76 -28.31
CA THR A 488 24.90 -18.92 -28.98
C THR A 488 23.87 -19.79 -28.27
N CYS A 489 24.28 -20.65 -27.33
CA CYS A 489 23.38 -21.44 -26.48
C CYS A 489 23.10 -20.75 -25.12
N GLU A 490 22.05 -21.21 -24.45
CA GLU A 490 21.62 -20.71 -23.13
C GLU A 490 22.67 -20.91 -22.02
N PHE A 491 22.66 -20.03 -21.00
CA PHE A 491 23.65 -20.04 -19.94
C PHE A 491 23.64 -21.34 -19.11
N GLY A 492 22.45 -21.87 -18.80
CA GLY A 492 22.30 -23.15 -18.11
C GLY A 492 23.02 -24.29 -18.82
N ALA A 493 22.93 -24.37 -20.14
CA ALA A 493 23.62 -25.41 -20.93
C ALA A 493 25.15 -25.30 -20.85
N LYS A 494 25.69 -24.07 -20.85
CA LYS A 494 27.14 -23.81 -20.72
C LYS A 494 27.68 -24.25 -19.36
N VAL A 495 27.01 -23.84 -18.28
CA VAL A 495 27.42 -24.20 -16.90
C VAL A 495 27.21 -25.68 -16.64
N LEU A 496 26.09 -26.26 -17.12
CA LEU A 496 25.83 -27.70 -17.05
C LEU A 496 26.88 -28.52 -17.81
N ALA A 497 27.41 -28.04 -18.94
CA ALA A 497 28.52 -28.69 -19.62
C ALA A 497 29.80 -28.68 -18.78
N ALA A 498 30.14 -27.56 -18.14
CA ALA A 498 31.29 -27.45 -17.23
C ALA A 498 31.14 -28.33 -15.97
N GLN A 499 29.95 -28.35 -15.37
CA GLN A 499 29.58 -29.23 -14.25
C GLN A 499 29.71 -30.72 -14.61
N ASN A 500 29.23 -31.13 -15.78
CA ASN A 500 29.41 -32.51 -16.27
C ASN A 500 30.88 -32.85 -16.59
N ALA A 501 31.73 -31.84 -16.80
CA ALA A 501 33.18 -31.99 -16.85
C ALA A 501 33.86 -31.97 -15.46
N GLY A 502 33.11 -31.78 -14.37
CA GLY A 502 33.59 -31.77 -12.99
C GLY A 502 34.06 -30.41 -12.48
N ALA A 503 33.66 -29.30 -13.10
CA ALA A 503 33.94 -27.96 -12.58
C ALA A 503 33.34 -27.78 -11.17
N VAL A 504 33.97 -26.97 -10.32
CA VAL A 504 33.44 -26.61 -8.99
C VAL A 504 32.68 -25.28 -8.97
N ALA A 505 32.89 -24.45 -10.00
CA ALA A 505 32.12 -23.24 -10.31
C ALA A 505 32.39 -22.82 -11.78
N ALA A 506 31.65 -21.86 -12.31
CA ALA A 506 31.89 -21.30 -13.64
C ALA A 506 31.92 -19.77 -13.68
N ILE A 507 32.80 -19.21 -14.52
CA ILE A 507 32.89 -17.79 -14.86
C ILE A 507 32.53 -17.65 -16.33
N VAL A 508 31.47 -16.91 -16.64
CA VAL A 508 31.06 -16.58 -18.01
C VAL A 508 31.53 -15.18 -18.37
N VAL A 509 32.34 -15.07 -19.41
CA VAL A 509 32.79 -13.79 -19.96
C VAL A 509 31.71 -13.23 -20.88
N ASN A 510 31.19 -12.05 -20.58
CA ASN A 510 30.17 -11.40 -21.39
C ASN A 510 30.72 -11.01 -22.78
N ASN A 511 29.83 -10.64 -23.70
CA ASN A 511 30.19 -10.08 -25.01
C ASN A 511 30.05 -8.54 -25.08
N ASP A 512 29.76 -7.89 -23.94
CA ASP A 512 29.70 -6.44 -23.77
C ASP A 512 30.98 -5.94 -23.06
N PRO A 513 31.66 -4.88 -23.54
CA PRO A 513 32.91 -4.38 -22.97
C PRO A 513 32.80 -3.94 -21.50
N ASP A 514 31.69 -3.32 -21.12
CA ASP A 514 31.55 -2.56 -19.87
C ASP A 514 30.39 -3.06 -19.00
N GLY A 515 29.45 -3.83 -19.56
CA GLY A 515 28.30 -4.40 -18.84
C GLY A 515 28.47 -5.87 -18.44
N THR A 516 27.88 -6.24 -17.29
CA THR A 516 27.46 -7.62 -16.97
C THR A 516 25.94 -7.73 -17.14
N ILE A 517 25.40 -8.95 -17.20
CA ILE A 517 23.97 -9.20 -17.08
C ILE A 517 23.71 -10.40 -16.16
N THR A 518 22.61 -10.37 -15.43
CA THR A 518 22.12 -11.52 -14.66
C THR A 518 21.85 -12.69 -15.61
N MET A 519 22.47 -13.84 -15.35
CA MET A 519 22.35 -14.99 -16.24
C MET A 519 21.11 -15.81 -15.88
N GLY A 520 20.10 -15.80 -16.75
CA GLY A 520 18.93 -16.68 -16.66
C GLY A 520 19.21 -18.12 -17.11
N GLY A 521 18.64 -19.11 -16.42
CA GLY A 521 18.99 -20.53 -16.59
C GLY A 521 18.54 -21.21 -17.89
N GLY A 522 17.47 -20.74 -18.51
CA GLY A 522 16.90 -21.39 -19.70
C GLY A 522 16.35 -22.79 -19.42
N ALA A 523 16.22 -23.62 -20.45
CA ALA A 523 15.53 -24.90 -20.40
C ALA A 523 16.22 -25.97 -19.53
N VAL A 524 17.53 -25.84 -19.26
CA VAL A 524 18.28 -26.78 -18.42
C VAL A 524 18.87 -26.19 -17.13
N GLY A 525 18.61 -24.91 -16.82
CA GLY A 525 19.17 -24.23 -15.64
C GLY A 525 18.94 -24.95 -14.32
N ALA A 526 17.74 -25.52 -14.12
CA ALA A 526 17.37 -26.30 -12.92
C ALA A 526 18.08 -27.68 -12.80
N GLN A 527 19.01 -28.02 -13.70
CA GLN A 527 19.90 -29.19 -13.58
C GLN A 527 21.32 -28.78 -13.13
N VAL A 528 21.59 -27.48 -13.01
CA VAL A 528 22.86 -26.96 -12.52
C VAL A 528 22.90 -27.04 -10.99
N ASN A 529 24.03 -27.44 -10.43
CA ASN A 529 24.30 -27.52 -8.99
C ASN A 529 25.75 -27.14 -8.64
N ILE A 530 26.26 -26.11 -9.32
CA ILE A 530 27.49 -25.40 -9.01
C ILE A 530 27.25 -23.89 -9.19
N PRO A 531 27.91 -23.01 -8.41
CA PRO A 531 27.76 -21.58 -8.58
C PRO A 531 28.36 -21.07 -9.89
N SER A 532 27.76 -20.02 -10.44
CA SER A 532 28.31 -19.33 -11.60
C SER A 532 28.09 -17.82 -11.59
N ILE A 533 29.02 -17.11 -12.22
CA ILE A 533 29.05 -15.65 -12.30
C ILE A 533 29.34 -15.18 -13.73
N MET A 534 28.93 -13.95 -14.06
CA MET A 534 29.29 -13.26 -15.30
C MET A 534 30.21 -12.07 -15.02
N VAL A 535 31.36 -12.02 -15.70
CA VAL A 535 32.26 -10.86 -15.76
C VAL A 535 32.08 -10.09 -17.07
N THR A 536 32.54 -8.84 -17.12
CA THR A 536 32.60 -8.02 -18.35
C THR A 536 33.42 -8.71 -19.45
N GLN A 537 33.26 -8.29 -20.71
CA GLN A 537 34.18 -8.72 -21.77
C GLN A 537 35.60 -8.20 -21.52
N SER A 538 35.77 -6.97 -21.02
CA SER A 538 37.09 -6.37 -20.85
C SER A 538 37.96 -7.11 -19.83
N ASP A 539 37.39 -7.46 -18.67
CA ASP A 539 38.06 -8.24 -17.63
C ASP A 539 38.21 -9.71 -18.01
N GLY A 540 37.14 -10.31 -18.52
CA GLY A 540 37.12 -11.72 -18.91
C GLY A 540 38.09 -12.04 -20.05
N GLU A 541 38.24 -11.15 -21.04
CA GLU A 541 39.26 -11.30 -22.10
C GLU A 541 40.68 -11.13 -21.58
N ALA A 542 40.92 -10.30 -20.55
CA ALA A 542 42.23 -10.21 -19.91
C ALA A 542 42.60 -11.52 -19.19
N ILE A 543 41.64 -12.13 -18.48
CA ILE A 543 41.77 -13.44 -17.84
C ILE A 543 42.03 -14.54 -18.88
N ILE A 544 41.22 -14.58 -19.95
CA ILE A 544 41.38 -15.54 -21.07
C ILE A 544 42.74 -15.36 -21.75
N PHE A 545 43.21 -14.13 -21.94
CA PHE A 545 44.52 -13.86 -22.53
C PHE A 545 45.67 -14.36 -21.64
N ALA A 546 45.63 -14.12 -20.33
CA ALA A 546 46.64 -14.63 -19.40
C ALA A 546 46.69 -16.18 -19.40
N LEU A 547 45.54 -16.85 -19.33
CA LEU A 547 45.43 -18.31 -19.43
C LEU A 547 45.97 -18.83 -20.78
N SER A 548 45.64 -18.16 -21.88
CA SER A 548 46.07 -18.52 -23.24
C SER A 548 47.58 -18.36 -23.46
N ASN A 549 48.24 -17.47 -22.71
CA ASN A 549 49.69 -17.34 -22.68
C ASN A 549 50.37 -18.36 -21.73
N GLY A 550 49.60 -19.21 -21.04
CA GLY A 550 50.10 -20.27 -20.18
C GLY A 550 50.32 -19.87 -18.72
N GLU A 551 49.75 -18.75 -18.25
CA GLU A 551 49.70 -18.47 -16.82
C GLU A 551 48.76 -19.45 -16.10
N THR A 552 49.13 -19.86 -14.89
CA THR A 552 48.27 -20.65 -14.00
C THR A 552 47.65 -19.71 -12.98
N LEU A 553 46.42 -19.26 -13.25
CA LEU A 553 45.67 -18.39 -12.35
C LEU A 553 44.85 -19.24 -11.37
N SER A 554 44.80 -18.82 -10.12
CA SER A 554 43.78 -19.25 -9.16
C SER A 554 42.79 -18.11 -8.92
N ALA A 555 41.52 -18.47 -8.79
CA ALA A 555 40.46 -17.56 -8.39
C ALA A 555 39.82 -18.04 -7.08
N THR A 556 39.28 -17.10 -6.34
CA THR A 556 38.40 -17.31 -5.19
C THR A 556 37.04 -16.72 -5.54
N LEU A 557 35.99 -17.55 -5.48
CA LEU A 557 34.60 -17.11 -5.55
C LEU A 557 33.99 -17.19 -4.15
N VAL A 558 33.36 -16.12 -3.71
CA VAL A 558 32.73 -16.02 -2.38
C VAL A 558 31.65 -14.95 -2.39
N ASN A 559 30.59 -15.15 -1.61
CA ASN A 559 29.67 -14.10 -1.24
C ASN A 559 29.90 -13.72 0.23
N ASN A 560 30.61 -12.61 0.50
CA ASN A 560 30.90 -12.14 1.86
C ASN A 560 29.96 -11.00 2.30
N GLY A 561 29.06 -10.58 1.43
CA GLY A 561 28.27 -9.37 1.61
C GLY A 561 29.10 -8.06 1.54
N PRO A 562 28.46 -6.90 1.80
CA PRO A 562 27.11 -6.79 2.34
C PRO A 562 26.05 -7.27 1.33
N TYR A 563 25.07 -8.00 1.83
CA TYR A 563 23.94 -8.48 1.04
C TYR A 563 22.93 -7.35 0.85
N MET A 564 22.06 -7.48 -0.15
CA MET A 564 20.89 -6.61 -0.26
C MET A 564 20.01 -6.78 0.98
N ILE A 565 19.47 -5.66 1.46
CA ILE A 565 18.58 -5.58 2.62
C ILE A 565 17.17 -5.87 2.13
N ASP A 566 16.48 -6.82 2.75
CA ASP A 566 15.19 -7.26 2.28
C ASP A 566 14.05 -6.35 2.79
N GLY A 567 13.34 -5.70 1.86
CA GLY A 567 12.23 -4.81 2.15
C GLY A 567 11.04 -5.53 2.79
N ASP A 568 10.90 -6.83 2.57
CA ASP A 568 9.83 -7.67 3.14
C ASP A 568 9.88 -7.82 4.68
N PHE A 569 10.95 -7.32 5.31
CA PHE A 569 11.05 -7.20 6.78
C PHE A 569 10.85 -5.77 7.32
N ASP A 570 10.62 -4.76 6.47
CA ASP A 570 10.26 -3.41 6.92
C ASP A 570 8.74 -3.23 6.92
N ASN A 571 8.13 -3.51 8.08
CA ASN A 571 6.69 -3.38 8.29
C ASN A 571 6.21 -1.92 8.13
N GLY A 572 7.10 -0.93 8.27
CA GLY A 572 6.78 0.46 7.97
C GLY A 572 6.50 0.68 6.49
N ILE A 573 7.28 0.03 5.61
CA ILE A 573 7.13 0.13 4.15
C ILE A 573 5.92 -0.68 3.67
N ILE A 574 5.78 -1.94 4.07
CA ILE A 574 4.62 -2.77 3.68
C ILE A 574 3.28 -2.12 4.09
N ALA A 575 3.24 -1.48 5.26
CA ALA A 575 2.06 -0.74 5.71
C ALA A 575 1.86 0.62 5.00
N HIS A 576 2.94 1.25 4.51
CA HIS A 576 2.86 2.39 3.60
C HIS A 576 2.20 1.96 2.28
N GLU A 577 2.70 0.91 1.63
CA GLU A 577 2.15 0.39 0.38
C GLU A 577 0.66 0.04 0.51
N TYR A 578 0.27 -0.71 1.55
CA TYR A 578 -1.15 -1.02 1.80
C TYR A 578 -1.98 0.25 2.06
N GLY A 579 -1.36 1.29 2.62
CA GLY A 579 -1.93 2.61 2.85
C GLY A 579 -2.31 3.37 1.57
N HIS A 580 -1.57 3.19 0.47
CA HIS A 580 -1.98 3.64 -0.86
C HIS A 580 -3.28 2.97 -1.30
N GLY A 581 -3.42 1.67 -1.05
CA GLY A 581 -4.64 0.91 -1.31
C GLY A 581 -5.86 1.47 -0.57
N ILE A 582 -5.75 1.67 0.74
CA ILE A 582 -6.82 2.22 1.57
C ILE A 582 -7.22 3.64 1.10
N SER A 583 -6.23 4.52 0.94
CA SER A 583 -6.49 5.93 0.60
C SER A 583 -7.09 6.11 -0.80
N ASN A 584 -6.66 5.35 -1.81
CA ASN A 584 -7.24 5.39 -3.15
C ASN A 584 -8.61 4.70 -3.25
N ARG A 585 -8.90 3.66 -2.46
CA ARG A 585 -10.25 3.06 -2.42
C ARG A 585 -11.27 3.96 -1.74
N LEU A 586 -10.89 4.65 -0.66
CA LEU A 586 -11.84 5.51 0.07
C LEU A 586 -12.08 6.87 -0.61
N THR A 587 -11.04 7.50 -1.16
CA THR A 587 -11.14 8.86 -1.74
C THR A 587 -12.01 8.87 -3.01
N GLY A 588 -13.13 9.58 -2.99
CA GLY A 588 -14.08 9.61 -4.11
C GLY A 588 -14.86 8.29 -4.32
N GLY A 589 -14.72 7.34 -3.38
CA GLY A 589 -15.44 6.07 -3.31
C GLY A 589 -14.93 4.99 -4.27
N ALA A 590 -14.83 3.76 -3.77
CA ALA A 590 -14.07 2.62 -4.33
C ALA A 590 -14.25 2.33 -5.84
N SER A 591 -15.36 2.75 -6.43
CA SER A 591 -15.58 2.85 -7.87
C SER A 591 -14.62 3.80 -8.65
N THR A 592 -13.70 4.51 -7.99
CA THR A 592 -12.90 5.62 -8.55
C THR A 592 -11.49 5.75 -7.94
N ALA A 593 -10.64 4.73 -8.05
CA ALA A 593 -9.27 4.76 -7.52
C ALA A 593 -8.29 5.74 -8.23
N SER A 594 -8.78 6.70 -9.01
CA SER A 594 -8.00 7.70 -9.76
C SER A 594 -7.95 9.07 -9.07
N CYS A 595 -8.32 9.16 -7.79
CA CYS A 595 -8.64 10.43 -7.12
C CYS A 595 -7.50 11.08 -6.32
N LEU A 596 -6.27 10.53 -6.34
CA LEU A 596 -5.09 11.03 -5.61
C LEU A 596 -3.88 11.25 -6.53
N PHE A 597 -4.12 11.81 -7.72
CA PHE A 597 -3.10 12.06 -8.75
C PHE A 597 -2.83 13.54 -9.04
N ASN A 598 -3.36 14.45 -8.20
CA ASN A 598 -3.16 15.89 -8.31
C ASN A 598 -1.91 16.38 -7.56
N ASP A 599 -1.33 17.51 -7.97
CA ASP A 599 -0.09 18.07 -7.40
C ASP A 599 -0.08 18.23 -5.86
N GLU A 600 -1.23 18.53 -5.26
CA GLU A 600 -1.40 18.73 -3.81
C GLU A 600 -1.88 17.46 -3.06
N GLN A 601 -1.84 16.29 -3.69
CA GLN A 601 -2.42 15.06 -3.14
C GLN A 601 -1.70 14.53 -1.90
N MET A 602 -2.47 13.90 -1.01
CA MET A 602 -2.07 13.52 0.36
C MET A 602 -1.84 12.00 0.56
N GLY A 603 -1.93 11.19 -0.50
CA GLY A 603 -1.77 9.73 -0.57
C GLY A 603 -0.58 9.20 0.22
N GLU A 604 0.60 9.64 -0.18
CA GLU A 604 1.89 9.47 0.50
C GLU A 604 1.85 9.74 2.01
N GLY A 605 1.10 10.77 2.41
CA GLY A 605 1.00 11.22 3.79
C GLY A 605 0.07 10.37 4.66
N TRP A 606 -1.04 9.88 4.10
CA TRP A 606 -1.81 8.83 4.79
C TRP A 606 -1.04 7.53 4.85
N SER A 607 -0.27 7.20 3.81
CA SER A 607 0.51 5.96 3.72
C SER A 607 1.63 5.90 4.78
N ASP A 608 2.43 6.97 4.91
CA ASP A 608 3.40 7.10 6.01
C ASP A 608 2.71 7.05 7.38
N TRP A 609 1.56 7.73 7.52
CA TRP A 609 0.81 7.72 8.77
C TRP A 609 0.23 6.35 9.13
N PHE A 610 -0.26 5.57 8.16
CA PHE A 610 -0.72 4.20 8.36
C PHE A 610 0.42 3.31 8.88
N GLY A 611 1.61 3.42 8.29
CA GLY A 611 2.82 2.72 8.77
C GLY A 611 3.24 3.13 10.19
N LEU A 612 3.23 4.43 10.50
CA LEU A 612 3.48 4.94 11.86
C LEU A 612 2.48 4.41 12.88
N MET A 613 1.18 4.41 12.55
CA MET A 613 0.12 3.98 13.47
C MET A 613 0.21 2.49 13.82
N VAL A 614 0.51 1.62 12.85
CA VAL A 614 0.58 0.17 13.12
C VAL A 614 1.89 -0.27 13.78
N THR A 615 2.91 0.57 13.74
CA THR A 615 4.20 0.37 14.41
C THR A 615 4.38 1.27 15.65
N MET A 616 3.30 1.87 16.16
CA MET A 616 3.33 2.65 17.41
C MET A 616 3.23 1.73 18.63
N SER A 617 4.08 1.93 19.65
CA SER A 617 4.07 1.13 20.87
C SER A 617 3.51 1.87 22.09
N ALA A 618 3.02 1.12 23.08
CA ALA A 618 2.60 1.64 24.39
C ALA A 618 3.77 2.17 25.26
N SER A 619 5.00 2.13 24.75
CA SER A 619 6.20 2.72 25.36
C SER A 619 6.68 4.00 24.66
N ASP A 620 6.12 4.35 23.51
CA ASP A 620 6.46 5.56 22.76
C ASP A 620 5.92 6.80 23.49
N VAL A 621 6.63 7.94 23.40
CA VAL A 621 6.15 9.25 23.87
C VAL A 621 6.28 10.33 22.78
N GLU A 622 5.59 11.46 22.95
CA GLU A 622 5.57 12.61 22.02
C GLU A 622 6.96 13.04 21.50
N ALA A 623 7.98 12.93 22.36
CA ALA A 623 9.37 13.29 22.04
C ALA A 623 10.12 12.26 21.17
N ASP A 624 9.58 11.05 20.99
CA ASP A 624 10.19 9.96 20.22
C ASP A 624 9.96 10.14 18.72
N ALA A 625 10.69 11.09 18.14
CA ALA A 625 10.58 11.43 16.73
C ALA A 625 10.95 10.25 15.80
N ARG A 626 10.02 9.83 14.93
CA ARG A 626 10.12 8.63 14.07
C ARG A 626 10.66 8.94 12.66
N GLY A 627 11.53 8.08 12.12
CA GLY A 627 11.83 8.04 10.68
C GLY A 627 10.94 7.02 9.95
N ILE A 628 11.16 6.82 8.64
CA ILE A 628 10.52 5.75 7.83
C ILE A 628 11.59 5.04 7.00
N GLY A 629 11.52 3.71 6.89
CA GLY A 629 12.48 2.91 6.12
C GLY A 629 13.90 2.96 6.71
N THR A 630 14.01 3.08 8.03
CA THR A 630 15.33 3.19 8.69
C THR A 630 16.13 1.90 8.58
N PHE A 631 15.48 0.73 8.62
CA PHE A 631 16.14 -0.54 8.40
C PHE A 631 16.55 -0.72 6.94
N ALA A 632 15.63 -0.50 6.01
CA ALA A 632 15.86 -0.59 4.57
C ALA A 632 17.06 0.27 4.10
N THR A 633 17.24 1.46 4.69
CA THR A 633 18.39 2.36 4.42
C THR A 633 19.59 2.18 5.37
N SER A 634 19.63 1.11 6.18
CA SER A 634 20.70 0.82 7.16
C SER A 634 21.02 1.95 8.14
N GLN A 635 20.01 2.73 8.49
CA GLN A 635 20.08 3.75 9.53
C GLN A 635 19.80 3.13 10.92
N PRO A 636 20.30 3.73 12.01
CA PRO A 636 19.74 3.45 13.34
C PRO A 636 18.28 3.94 13.40
N ILE A 637 17.49 3.38 14.31
CA ILE A 637 16.08 3.75 14.55
C ILE A 637 15.85 5.25 14.85
N THR A 638 16.91 5.99 15.19
CA THR A 638 16.90 7.45 15.42
C THR A 638 17.26 8.27 14.18
N GLY A 639 17.45 7.65 13.01
CA GLY A 639 17.76 8.32 11.75
C GLY A 639 16.53 8.98 11.10
N PRO A 640 16.72 9.92 10.16
CA PRO A 640 15.62 10.47 9.35
C PRO A 640 14.90 9.42 8.50
N GLY A 641 15.57 8.33 8.13
CA GLY A 641 15.04 7.40 7.13
C GLY A 641 15.05 8.04 5.74
N ILE A 642 13.97 7.86 4.99
CA ILE A 642 13.80 8.33 3.60
C ILE A 642 13.05 9.67 3.45
N ARG A 643 12.66 10.33 4.56
CA ARG A 643 11.83 11.55 4.55
C ARG A 643 12.60 12.82 4.99
N PRO A 644 12.17 14.04 4.60
CA PRO A 644 12.92 15.28 4.84
C PRO A 644 13.25 15.61 6.31
N ARG A 645 12.42 15.17 7.27
CA ARG A 645 12.66 15.21 8.72
C ARG A 645 12.10 13.92 9.33
N ARG A 646 12.38 13.71 10.62
CA ARG A 646 11.62 12.75 11.43
C ARG A 646 10.27 13.36 11.83
N TYR A 647 9.23 12.54 11.90
CA TYR A 647 7.91 12.94 12.36
C TYR A 647 7.92 13.24 13.86
N SER A 648 7.56 14.47 14.24
CA SER A 648 7.55 14.93 15.64
C SER A 648 6.76 16.24 15.80
N PRO A 649 5.98 16.38 16.89
CA PRO A 649 5.39 17.67 17.30
C PRO A 649 6.43 18.72 17.73
N ASP A 650 7.67 18.30 18.05
CA ASP A 650 8.73 19.25 18.39
C ASP A 650 9.24 19.97 17.12
N PHE A 651 8.90 21.26 17.01
CA PHE A 651 9.39 22.16 15.95
C PHE A 651 10.91 22.37 15.96
N ASN A 652 11.64 21.91 16.98
CA ASN A 652 13.12 21.83 16.96
C ASN A 652 13.64 20.58 16.21
N VAL A 653 12.77 19.60 15.93
CA VAL A 653 13.08 18.36 15.19
C VAL A 653 12.47 18.37 13.79
N ASN A 654 11.25 18.92 13.64
CA ASN A 654 10.58 19.12 12.36
C ASN A 654 9.95 20.52 12.33
N GLU A 655 10.67 21.49 11.78
CA GLU A 655 10.32 22.92 11.81
C GLU A 655 9.25 23.34 10.78
N LEU A 656 8.74 22.40 9.98
CA LEU A 656 8.06 22.69 8.73
C LEU A 656 6.56 22.98 8.90
N THR A 657 6.04 23.86 8.02
CA THR A 657 4.65 24.33 7.94
C THR A 657 4.14 24.21 6.50
N TYR A 658 2.83 24.38 6.31
CA TYR A 658 2.13 24.22 5.04
C TYR A 658 2.76 24.98 3.86
N ALA A 659 3.37 26.16 4.09
CA ALA A 659 4.06 26.91 3.05
C ALA A 659 5.24 26.15 2.38
N VAL A 660 5.74 25.05 2.96
CA VAL A 660 6.76 24.19 2.33
C VAL A 660 6.25 23.49 1.07
N THR A 661 4.93 23.30 0.91
CA THR A 661 4.33 22.74 -0.32
C THR A 661 4.72 23.52 -1.57
N ASN A 662 4.88 24.85 -1.43
CA ASN A 662 5.33 25.76 -2.49
C ASN A 662 6.85 25.71 -2.80
N ASP A 663 7.67 24.91 -2.10
CA ASP A 663 9.11 24.82 -2.40
C ASP A 663 9.36 23.81 -3.54
N PRO A 664 9.77 24.26 -4.75
CA PRO A 664 9.98 23.36 -5.90
C PRO A 664 11.14 22.35 -5.70
N ASN A 665 11.91 22.45 -4.62
CA ASN A 665 12.94 21.47 -4.25
C ASN A 665 12.40 20.35 -3.33
N LEU A 666 11.22 20.52 -2.73
CA LEU A 666 10.50 19.45 -2.04
C LEU A 666 9.95 18.47 -3.09
N SER A 667 10.14 17.17 -2.90
CA SER A 667 9.73 16.16 -3.88
C SER A 667 8.21 16.04 -4.01
N LEU A 668 7.74 15.76 -5.23
CA LEU A 668 6.36 15.36 -5.51
C LEU A 668 6.38 13.87 -5.94
N PRO A 669 5.48 13.02 -5.42
CA PRO A 669 4.49 13.30 -4.38
C PRO A 669 5.07 13.27 -2.94
N HIS A 670 6.17 12.53 -2.73
CA HIS A 670 6.72 12.15 -1.42
C HIS A 670 6.82 13.27 -0.38
N GLY A 671 7.33 14.44 -0.78
CA GLY A 671 7.56 15.57 0.11
C GLY A 671 6.27 16.34 0.47
N ILE A 672 5.29 16.38 -0.44
CA ILE A 672 3.93 16.87 -0.16
C ILE A 672 3.27 15.95 0.87
N GLY A 673 3.30 14.63 0.63
CA GLY A 673 2.84 13.62 1.57
C GLY A 673 3.43 13.75 2.97
N PHE A 674 4.75 13.91 3.05
CA PHE A 674 5.45 14.13 4.31
C PHE A 674 4.91 15.33 5.10
N MET A 675 4.49 16.42 4.45
CA MET A 675 3.89 17.55 5.16
C MET A 675 2.50 17.20 5.72
N TRP A 676 1.71 16.39 5.00
CA TRP A 676 0.43 15.90 5.50
C TRP A 676 0.59 14.90 6.65
N ALA A 677 1.48 13.91 6.52
CA ALA A 677 1.85 12.98 7.58
C ALA A 677 2.35 13.70 8.84
N THR A 678 3.11 14.79 8.67
CA THR A 678 3.54 15.66 9.78
C THR A 678 2.35 16.23 10.55
N MET A 679 1.32 16.74 9.85
CA MET A 679 0.11 17.25 10.50
C MET A 679 -0.71 16.15 11.19
N LEU A 680 -0.82 14.96 10.56
CA LEU A 680 -1.54 13.82 11.16
C LEU A 680 -0.80 13.22 12.36
N TRP A 681 0.53 13.22 12.39
CA TRP A 681 1.33 12.74 13.52
C TRP A 681 1.19 13.66 14.74
N ASP A 682 1.22 14.98 14.53
CA ASP A 682 0.92 15.96 15.59
C ASP A 682 -0.51 15.76 16.14
N LEU A 683 -1.49 15.52 15.25
CA LEU A 683 -2.88 15.30 15.63
C LEU A 683 -3.06 13.98 16.40
N THR A 684 -2.28 12.95 16.04
CA THR A 684 -2.22 11.66 16.73
C THR A 684 -1.78 11.84 18.18
N TRP A 685 -0.69 12.57 18.42
CA TRP A 685 -0.22 12.86 19.77
C TRP A 685 -1.20 13.70 20.57
N ALA A 686 -1.80 14.74 19.98
CA ALA A 686 -2.81 15.55 20.66
C ALA A 686 -4.08 14.74 21.02
N TYR A 687 -4.44 13.72 20.24
CA TYR A 687 -5.49 12.76 20.59
C TYR A 687 -5.06 11.84 21.75
N ILE A 688 -3.83 11.33 21.74
CA ILE A 688 -3.27 10.48 22.80
C ILE A 688 -3.17 11.23 24.13
N ASP A 689 -2.82 12.52 24.12
CA ASP A 689 -2.80 13.35 25.33
C ASP A 689 -4.20 13.56 25.93
N LYS A 690 -5.24 13.71 25.09
CA LYS A 690 -6.64 13.88 25.54
C LYS A 690 -7.27 12.57 26.06
N TYR A 691 -6.94 11.43 25.46
CA TYR A 691 -7.67 10.17 25.66
C TYR A 691 -6.82 9.00 26.22
N GLY A 692 -5.49 9.14 26.30
CA GLY A 692 -4.54 8.06 26.60
C GLY A 692 -4.23 7.18 25.40
N PHE A 693 -3.18 6.37 25.48
CA PHE A 693 -2.90 5.30 24.50
C PHE A 693 -3.60 3.99 24.92
N ASP A 694 -4.18 3.27 23.97
CA ASP A 694 -4.79 1.94 24.16
C ASP A 694 -4.14 0.92 23.21
N PRO A 695 -3.50 -0.16 23.73
CA PRO A 695 -2.83 -1.17 22.90
C PRO A 695 -3.79 -2.12 22.15
N ASP A 696 -5.11 -2.10 22.41
CA ASP A 696 -6.07 -2.83 21.56
C ASP A 696 -6.33 -2.05 20.27
N MET A 697 -5.51 -2.30 19.24
CA MET A 697 -5.60 -1.63 17.94
C MET A 697 -6.91 -1.87 17.18
N TYR A 698 -7.72 -2.86 17.58
CA TYR A 698 -8.99 -3.18 16.92
C TYR A 698 -10.18 -2.50 17.64
N ASN A 699 -10.29 -2.73 18.95
CA ASN A 699 -11.47 -2.38 19.75
C ASN A 699 -11.21 -1.35 20.86
N GLY A 700 -9.95 -0.92 21.03
CA GLY A 700 -9.56 0.06 22.04
C GLY A 700 -10.23 1.42 21.88
N ASP A 701 -10.26 2.19 22.97
CA ASP A 701 -10.91 3.52 23.03
C ASP A 701 -9.93 4.66 23.34
N GLY A 702 -8.64 4.43 23.16
CA GLY A 702 -7.58 5.43 23.30
C GLY A 702 -7.54 6.46 22.16
N GLY A 703 -6.72 7.49 22.32
CA GLY A 703 -6.52 8.52 21.31
C GLY A 703 -6.01 7.97 19.99
N ASN A 704 -5.10 6.99 20.04
CA ASN A 704 -4.58 6.28 18.88
C ASN A 704 -5.69 5.57 18.07
N THR A 705 -6.62 4.85 18.71
CA THR A 705 -7.73 4.19 17.98
C THR A 705 -8.83 5.16 17.57
N LYS A 706 -9.04 6.25 18.32
CA LYS A 706 -9.97 7.32 17.92
C LYS A 706 -9.49 8.07 16.67
N ILE A 707 -8.18 8.33 16.52
CA ILE A 707 -7.64 8.96 15.30
C ILE A 707 -7.66 7.99 14.10
N MET A 708 -7.46 6.68 14.32
CA MET A 708 -7.66 5.64 13.28
C MET A 708 -9.06 5.71 12.65
N LYS A 709 -10.12 5.79 13.47
CA LYS A 709 -11.51 5.93 13.00
C LYS A 709 -11.73 7.27 12.30
N LEU A 710 -11.23 8.37 12.87
CA LEU A 710 -11.35 9.71 12.28
C LEU A 710 -10.76 9.79 10.86
N VAL A 711 -9.57 9.23 10.64
CA VAL A 711 -8.90 9.30 9.34
C VAL A 711 -9.60 8.43 8.29
N ILE A 712 -10.04 7.21 8.65
CA ILE A 712 -10.83 6.36 7.74
C ILE A 712 -12.15 7.03 7.37
N ASP A 713 -12.86 7.65 8.32
CA ASP A 713 -14.11 8.34 8.01
C ASP A 713 -13.90 9.68 7.28
N GLY A 714 -12.79 10.39 7.51
CA GLY A 714 -12.38 11.56 6.74
C GLY A 714 -12.05 11.23 5.28
N LEU A 715 -11.32 10.14 5.03
CA LEU A 715 -11.03 9.61 3.69
C LEU A 715 -12.31 9.31 2.89
N LYS A 716 -13.39 8.86 3.55
CA LYS A 716 -14.72 8.64 2.94
C LYS A 716 -15.52 9.93 2.69
N LEU A 717 -15.16 11.05 3.33
CA LEU A 717 -15.89 12.33 3.24
C LEU A 717 -15.27 13.32 2.25
N GLN A 718 -13.94 13.29 2.08
CA GLN A 718 -13.24 14.20 1.17
C GLN A 718 -13.63 13.97 -0.31
N PRO A 719 -13.46 14.98 -1.19
CA PRO A 719 -13.79 14.87 -2.61
C PRO A 719 -12.70 14.12 -3.39
N CYS A 720 -12.96 13.86 -4.67
CA CYS A 720 -11.91 13.45 -5.59
C CYS A 720 -10.94 14.61 -5.87
N ASN A 721 -9.65 14.30 -6.12
CA ASN A 721 -8.55 15.25 -6.22
C ASN A 721 -8.56 16.30 -5.07
N PRO A 722 -8.41 15.89 -3.79
CA PRO A 722 -8.40 16.80 -2.65
C PRO A 722 -7.09 17.59 -2.56
N GLY A 723 -7.18 18.83 -2.06
CA GLY A 723 -6.04 19.55 -1.46
C GLY A 723 -6.08 19.44 0.07
N PHE A 724 -5.10 20.04 0.76
CA PHE A 724 -4.95 19.87 2.22
C PHE A 724 -6.17 20.41 2.99
N ILE A 725 -6.82 21.47 2.49
CA ILE A 725 -8.00 22.04 3.14
C ILE A 725 -9.21 21.11 2.97
N ASP A 726 -9.41 20.48 1.81
CA ASP A 726 -10.45 19.46 1.64
C ASP A 726 -10.24 18.31 2.64
N GLY A 727 -9.00 17.84 2.82
CA GLY A 727 -8.65 16.77 3.77
C GLY A 727 -8.91 17.16 5.23
N ARG A 728 -8.47 18.36 5.64
CA ARG A 728 -8.74 18.91 6.99
C ARG A 728 -10.23 19.05 7.26
N ASP A 729 -10.98 19.61 6.31
CA ASP A 729 -12.40 19.87 6.49
C ASP A 729 -13.22 18.57 6.47
N ALA A 730 -12.74 17.52 5.80
CA ALA A 730 -13.29 16.17 5.89
C ALA A 730 -13.04 15.51 7.28
N LEU A 731 -11.86 15.70 7.88
CA LEU A 731 -11.59 15.25 9.27
C LEU A 731 -12.46 16.00 10.29
N LEU A 732 -12.64 17.32 10.11
CA LEU A 732 -13.55 18.12 10.93
C LEU A 732 -15.01 17.65 10.79
N ALA A 733 -15.43 17.31 9.56
CA ALA A 733 -16.75 16.73 9.30
C ALA A 733 -16.92 15.33 9.92
N ALA A 734 -15.87 14.49 9.94
CA ALA A 734 -15.88 13.18 10.59
C ALA A 734 -16.04 13.31 12.12
N ASP A 735 -15.29 14.19 12.79
CA ASP A 735 -15.47 14.44 14.23
C ASP A 735 -16.85 15.01 14.55
N MET A 736 -17.37 15.90 13.70
CA MET A 736 -18.74 16.41 13.83
C MET A 736 -19.79 15.31 13.65
N ALA A 737 -19.55 14.31 12.79
CA ALA A 737 -20.45 13.19 12.57
C ALA A 737 -20.47 12.19 13.74
N THR A 738 -19.29 11.85 14.27
CA THR A 738 -19.08 10.75 15.21
C THR A 738 -19.13 11.18 16.67
N THR A 739 -18.59 12.36 17.01
CA THR A 739 -18.58 12.88 18.40
C THR A 739 -19.55 14.06 18.61
N GLY A 740 -20.06 14.65 17.52
CA GLY A 740 -20.77 15.93 17.58
C GLY A 740 -19.82 17.13 17.76
N GLY A 741 -18.53 16.97 17.48
CA GLY A 741 -17.56 18.07 17.52
C GLY A 741 -16.79 18.21 18.84
N GLU A 742 -16.54 17.13 19.57
CA GLU A 742 -15.73 17.15 20.80
C GLU A 742 -14.24 17.43 20.56
N ASN A 743 -13.73 17.24 19.33
CA ASN A 743 -12.30 17.38 19.01
C ASN A 743 -11.98 18.54 18.06
N GLN A 744 -12.99 19.25 17.55
CA GLN A 744 -12.83 20.36 16.61
C GLN A 744 -11.68 21.29 16.98
N CYS A 745 -11.55 21.70 18.25
CA CYS A 745 -10.46 22.59 18.67
C CYS A 745 -9.09 21.94 18.65
N ILE A 746 -8.93 20.65 18.98
CA ILE A 746 -7.64 19.97 18.85
C ILE A 746 -7.25 19.82 17.38
N ILE A 747 -8.21 19.48 16.52
CA ILE A 747 -8.00 19.41 15.07
C ILE A 747 -7.59 20.80 14.54
N TRP A 748 -8.31 21.87 14.90
CA TRP A 748 -7.99 23.23 14.50
C TRP A 748 -6.67 23.75 15.07
N ASP A 749 -6.37 23.52 16.36
CA ASP A 749 -5.14 23.98 17.02
C ASP A 749 -3.90 23.35 16.36
N VAL A 750 -3.94 22.04 16.07
CA VAL A 750 -2.85 21.32 15.39
C VAL A 750 -2.68 21.78 13.94
N PHE A 751 -3.75 21.78 13.14
CA PHE A 751 -3.65 22.18 11.74
C PHE A 751 -3.26 23.66 11.59
N ALA A 752 -3.78 24.55 12.45
CA ALA A 752 -3.34 25.95 12.47
C ALA A 752 -1.89 26.11 12.93
N ALA A 753 -1.40 25.33 13.90
CA ALA A 753 0.01 25.38 14.31
C ALA A 753 0.97 25.01 13.16
N ARG A 754 0.54 24.12 12.26
CA ARG A 754 1.27 23.76 11.02
C ARG A 754 0.95 24.64 9.82
N GLY A 755 0.21 25.74 9.98
CA GLY A 755 -0.07 26.72 8.90
C GLY A 755 -1.31 26.40 8.03
N LEU A 756 -2.14 25.44 8.41
CA LEU A 756 -3.39 25.07 7.74
C LEU A 756 -4.62 25.59 8.51
N GLY A 757 -4.56 26.82 9.00
CA GLY A 757 -5.61 27.51 9.76
C GLY A 757 -6.85 27.91 8.97
N VAL A 758 -7.81 28.55 9.64
CA VAL A 758 -9.16 28.81 9.11
C VAL A 758 -9.19 29.79 7.92
N ASN A 759 -8.14 30.61 7.74
CA ASN A 759 -7.98 31.49 6.57
C ASN A 759 -6.89 31.01 5.59
N ALA A 760 -6.42 29.76 5.71
CA ALA A 760 -5.49 29.19 4.74
C ALA A 760 -6.17 29.06 3.36
N SER A 761 -5.37 28.98 2.30
CA SER A 761 -5.84 28.71 0.94
C SER A 761 -5.04 27.58 0.33
N GLN A 762 -5.72 26.59 -0.24
CA GLN A 762 -5.06 25.52 -0.98
C GLN A 762 -4.77 25.89 -2.44
N GLY A 763 -5.54 26.82 -3.01
CA GLY A 763 -5.39 27.22 -4.42
C GLY A 763 -6.12 26.26 -5.36
N ASP A 764 -5.54 25.99 -6.53
CA ASP A 764 -5.94 24.87 -7.38
C ASP A 764 -5.27 23.58 -6.88
N SER A 765 -6.07 22.56 -6.53
CA SER A 765 -5.57 21.23 -6.12
C SER A 765 -4.62 20.56 -7.12
N ALA A 766 -4.68 20.95 -8.41
CA ALA A 766 -3.77 20.54 -9.47
C ALA A 766 -2.55 21.47 -9.64
N SER A 767 -2.21 22.23 -8.58
CA SER A 767 -1.02 23.06 -8.48
C SER A 767 -0.48 23.02 -7.05
N ARG A 768 0.84 22.94 -6.92
CA ARG A 768 1.55 22.99 -5.63
C ARG A 768 2.41 24.27 -5.45
N ASN A 769 1.93 25.40 -5.97
CA ASN A 769 2.70 26.66 -6.04
C ASN A 769 1.87 27.92 -5.66
N ASP A 770 0.63 27.75 -5.23
CA ASP A 770 -0.34 28.80 -4.89
C ASP A 770 -1.03 28.59 -3.53
N GLN A 771 -0.51 27.66 -2.72
CA GLN A 771 -0.92 27.50 -1.33
C GLN A 771 -0.56 28.74 -0.49
N VAL A 772 -1.41 29.10 0.46
CA VAL A 772 -1.18 30.19 1.42
C VAL A 772 -1.45 29.69 2.83
N GLU A 773 -0.43 29.76 3.69
CA GLU A 773 -0.54 29.36 5.09
C GLU A 773 -1.28 30.41 5.96
N ASP A 774 -1.99 29.91 6.97
CA ASP A 774 -2.59 30.69 8.05
C ASP A 774 -2.44 29.95 9.38
N PHE A 775 -2.25 30.71 10.46
CA PHE A 775 -2.06 30.20 11.81
C PHE A 775 -3.22 30.57 12.75
N SER A 776 -4.38 30.97 12.19
CA SER A 776 -5.56 31.32 12.98
C SER A 776 -6.54 30.17 13.09
N VAL A 777 -7.12 30.01 14.28
CA VAL A 777 -8.22 29.08 14.56
C VAL A 777 -9.56 29.81 14.49
N PRO A 778 -10.71 29.12 14.30
CA PRO A 778 -12.01 29.78 14.31
C PRO A 778 -12.28 30.51 15.63
N PRO A 779 -13.07 31.60 15.63
CA PRO A 779 -13.36 32.33 16.85
C PRO A 779 -14.15 31.47 17.84
N SER A 780 -13.92 31.63 19.14
CA SER A 780 -14.61 30.88 20.22
C SER A 780 -16.13 31.10 20.32
N THR A 781 -16.72 31.87 19.39
CA THR A 781 -18.16 32.03 19.19
C THR A 781 -18.71 31.23 18.00
N ASP A 782 -17.85 30.50 17.28
CA ASP A 782 -18.24 29.63 16.18
C ASP A 782 -19.06 28.44 16.68
N ALA A 783 -20.05 28.01 15.89
CA ALA A 783 -20.95 26.92 16.26
C ALA A 783 -20.26 25.55 16.21
N SER A 784 -19.25 25.36 15.36
CA SER A 784 -18.43 24.14 15.33
C SER A 784 -17.70 23.93 16.65
N LEU A 785 -17.14 24.99 17.23
CA LEU A 785 -16.35 24.94 18.46
C LEU A 785 -17.20 24.86 19.74
N ALA A 786 -18.54 24.79 19.65
CA ALA A 786 -19.42 24.78 20.81
C ALA A 786 -19.09 23.64 21.80
N ASN A 787 -18.81 22.44 21.28
CA ASN A 787 -18.53 21.25 22.09
C ASN A 787 -17.05 21.12 22.52
N CYS A 788 -16.15 21.99 22.04
CA CYS A 788 -14.83 22.16 22.67
C CYS A 788 -14.93 22.63 24.12
N SER A 789 -16.03 23.31 24.49
CA SER A 789 -16.26 23.81 25.85
C SER A 789 -16.76 22.74 26.83
N SER A 790 -16.65 21.46 26.48
CA SER A 790 -16.98 20.28 27.29
C SER A 790 -16.11 20.07 28.54
N LEU A 791 -15.26 21.04 28.89
CA LEU A 791 -14.70 21.30 30.24
C LEU A 791 -15.78 21.56 31.30
N SER A 792 -16.72 20.63 31.44
CA SER A 792 -17.67 20.59 32.54
C SER A 792 -16.89 20.36 33.85
N VAL A 793 -17.44 20.87 34.95
CA VAL A 793 -16.80 20.77 36.30
C VAL A 793 -16.68 19.31 36.80
N ASN A 794 -17.19 18.34 36.03
CA ASN A 794 -16.97 16.92 36.26
C ASN A 794 -15.58 16.44 35.79
N GLU A 795 -14.98 17.06 34.77
CA GLU A 795 -13.70 16.59 34.20
C GLU A 795 -12.47 17.11 34.95
N PHE A 796 -12.65 18.07 35.87
CA PHE A 796 -11.75 18.31 37.02
C PHE A 796 -11.67 17.11 38.01
N LYS A 797 -12.21 15.94 37.62
CA LYS A 797 -12.03 14.63 38.25
C LYS A 797 -11.68 13.51 37.26
N LYS A 798 -11.08 13.84 36.11
CA LYS A 798 -10.40 12.86 35.25
C LYS A 798 -8.94 12.76 35.66
N ASP A 799 -8.32 11.64 35.35
CA ASP A 799 -7.38 11.06 36.30
C ASP A 799 -5.93 11.58 36.16
N ILE A 800 -5.52 12.41 37.13
CA ILE A 800 -4.10 12.78 37.37
C ILE A 800 -3.27 11.54 37.81
N ILE A 801 -3.90 10.37 37.95
CA ILE A 801 -3.29 9.11 38.39
C ILE A 801 -3.71 7.93 37.50
N SER A 802 -2.76 7.35 36.79
CA SER A 802 -2.89 6.07 36.07
C SER A 802 -2.65 4.88 37.00
N ILE A 803 -3.40 3.77 36.83
CA ILE A 803 -3.38 2.63 37.75
C ILE A 803 -3.28 1.30 36.97
N TYR A 804 -2.17 0.58 37.13
CA TYR A 804 -1.84 -0.60 36.33
C TYR A 804 -0.91 -1.58 37.08
N PRO A 805 -0.88 -2.89 36.75
CA PRO A 805 -1.81 -3.59 35.86
C PRO A 805 -3.19 -3.78 36.52
N ASN A 806 -4.24 -3.78 35.72
CA ASN A 806 -5.61 -3.98 36.17
C ASN A 806 -6.37 -4.81 35.11
N PRO A 807 -6.48 -6.16 35.25
CA PRO A 807 -6.30 -6.92 36.49
C PRO A 807 -4.88 -7.00 37.05
N ALA A 808 -4.76 -6.86 38.37
CA ALA A 808 -3.53 -7.04 39.12
C ALA A 808 -3.24 -8.53 39.36
N GLN A 809 -1.95 -8.91 39.41
CA GLN A 809 -1.49 -10.28 39.71
C GLN A 809 -0.71 -10.36 41.03
N ASN A 810 0.39 -9.60 41.14
CA ASN A 810 1.24 -9.56 42.34
C ASN A 810 1.28 -8.17 42.96
N ASP A 811 1.07 -7.13 42.16
CA ASP A 811 1.30 -5.75 42.48
C ASP A 811 0.30 -4.85 41.73
N LEU A 812 0.19 -3.61 42.19
CA LEU A 812 -0.64 -2.56 41.60
C LEU A 812 0.13 -1.23 41.70
N THR A 813 0.56 -0.69 40.58
CA THR A 813 1.24 0.59 40.48
C THR A 813 0.22 1.71 40.27
N ILE A 814 0.52 2.84 40.90
CA ILE A 814 -0.23 4.09 40.97
C ILE A 814 0.75 5.16 40.50
N ALA A 815 0.61 5.61 39.25
CA ALA A 815 1.51 6.57 38.61
C ALA A 815 0.84 7.95 38.47
N THR A 816 1.60 9.04 38.55
CA THR A 816 1.11 10.40 38.36
C THR A 816 2.13 11.25 37.60
N GLN A 817 1.65 12.18 36.78
CA GLN A 817 2.47 13.22 36.16
C GLN A 817 2.66 14.46 37.06
N GLN A 818 1.94 14.56 38.19
CA GLN A 818 1.94 15.75 39.04
C GLN A 818 2.38 15.45 40.48
N ASN A 819 2.92 16.47 41.14
CA ASN A 819 3.21 16.44 42.58
C ASN A 819 1.89 16.57 43.38
N LEU A 820 1.39 15.45 43.90
CA LEU A 820 0.13 15.41 44.66
C LEU A 820 0.32 15.50 46.18
N GLY A 821 1.58 15.58 46.66
CA GLY A 821 1.90 15.66 48.08
C GLY A 821 1.59 14.38 48.85
N GLU A 822 1.25 14.52 50.14
CA GLU A 822 0.85 13.38 50.97
C GLU A 822 -0.59 12.93 50.62
N VAL A 823 -0.74 11.64 50.29
CA VAL A 823 -2.01 10.97 50.00
C VAL A 823 -2.25 9.79 50.93
N ILE A 824 -3.51 9.57 51.30
CA ILE A 824 -4.00 8.35 51.95
C ILE A 824 -4.60 7.46 50.87
N ILE A 825 -4.01 6.28 50.70
CA ILE A 825 -4.42 5.27 49.72
C ILE A 825 -5.09 4.13 50.48
N THR A 826 -6.35 3.83 50.14
CA THR A 826 -7.18 2.82 50.81
C THR A 826 -7.81 1.87 49.80
N LEU A 827 -7.48 0.58 49.88
CA LEU A 827 -8.11 -0.49 49.10
C LEU A 827 -9.19 -1.18 49.95
N VAL A 828 -10.43 -1.23 49.44
CA VAL A 828 -11.58 -1.88 50.10
C VAL A 828 -12.15 -3.02 49.25
N ASP A 829 -12.72 -4.04 49.90
CA ASP A 829 -13.49 -5.09 49.20
C ASP A 829 -14.90 -4.62 48.79
N ILE A 830 -15.62 -5.45 48.04
CA ILE A 830 -17.02 -5.19 47.63
C ILE A 830 -18.01 -5.04 48.81
N ASN A 831 -17.63 -5.44 50.03
CA ASN A 831 -18.43 -5.28 51.24
C ASN A 831 -18.11 -3.97 51.99
N GLY A 832 -17.21 -3.14 51.44
CA GLY A 832 -16.73 -1.90 52.06
C GLY A 832 -15.70 -2.10 53.18
N ARG A 833 -15.16 -3.31 53.35
CA ARG A 833 -14.11 -3.58 54.35
C ARG A 833 -12.77 -3.06 53.82
N LYS A 834 -12.10 -2.20 54.59
CA LYS A 834 -10.71 -1.81 54.33
C LYS A 834 -9.79 -3.03 54.44
N ILE A 835 -8.96 -3.24 53.41
CA ILE A 835 -7.99 -4.34 53.32
C ILE A 835 -6.56 -3.79 53.40
N ILE A 836 -6.28 -2.70 52.67
CA ILE A 836 -5.02 -1.95 52.72
C ILE A 836 -5.34 -0.48 53.02
N GLU A 837 -4.55 0.15 53.89
CA GLU A 837 -4.57 1.59 54.14
C GLU A 837 -3.14 2.04 54.42
N GLN A 838 -2.62 2.93 53.57
CA GLN A 838 -1.27 3.49 53.67
C GLN A 838 -1.29 5.00 53.44
N LYS A 839 -0.33 5.72 54.01
CA LYS A 839 -0.13 7.15 53.79
C LYS A 839 1.27 7.35 53.19
N GLU A 840 1.31 7.88 51.99
CA GLU A 840 2.50 7.98 51.15
C GLU A 840 2.57 9.35 50.48
N SER A 841 3.73 9.70 49.90
CA SER A 841 3.87 10.94 49.13
C SER A 841 3.95 10.64 47.64
N LEU A 842 2.93 11.05 46.88
CA LEU A 842 2.77 10.67 45.47
C LEU A 842 3.31 11.76 44.54
N PHE A 843 4.52 11.51 44.03
CA PHE A 843 5.27 12.43 43.17
C PHE A 843 5.62 11.86 41.77
N ASN A 844 5.52 10.55 41.59
CA ASN A 844 5.78 9.84 40.33
C ASN A 844 5.04 8.50 40.37
N THR A 845 5.60 7.47 41.00
CA THR A 845 4.96 6.15 41.15
C THR A 845 4.94 5.66 42.60
N ILE A 846 3.90 4.91 42.95
CA ILE A 846 3.76 4.11 44.18
C ILE A 846 3.27 2.72 43.78
N THR A 847 3.84 1.65 44.34
CA THR A 847 3.40 0.27 44.09
C THR A 847 2.86 -0.37 45.36
N ILE A 848 1.71 -1.04 45.26
CA ILE A 848 1.04 -1.78 46.32
C ILE A 848 1.22 -3.29 46.08
N ASP A 849 1.65 -4.04 47.09
CA ASP A 849 1.71 -5.51 47.05
C ASP A 849 0.29 -6.10 47.15
N THR A 850 -0.15 -6.79 46.10
CA THR A 850 -1.47 -7.43 46.02
C THR A 850 -1.43 -8.94 46.19
N ARG A 851 -0.26 -9.56 46.42
CA ARG A 851 -0.10 -11.04 46.55
C ARG A 851 -0.90 -11.67 47.69
N THR A 852 -1.29 -10.88 48.68
CA THR A 852 -2.11 -11.33 49.83
C THR A 852 -3.62 -11.17 49.63
N LEU A 853 -4.04 -10.54 48.52
CA LEU A 853 -5.45 -10.36 48.18
C LEU A 853 -6.01 -11.62 47.52
N GLN A 854 -7.27 -11.94 47.85
CA GLN A 854 -8.02 -12.98 47.14
C GLN A 854 -8.52 -12.46 45.80
N ASN A 855 -8.68 -13.34 44.83
CA ASN A 855 -9.22 -13.01 43.51
C ASN A 855 -10.63 -12.42 43.63
N GLY A 856 -10.92 -11.34 42.90
CA GLY A 856 -12.16 -10.59 43.02
C GLY A 856 -12.02 -9.10 42.69
N ILE A 857 -13.05 -8.33 43.04
CA ILE A 857 -13.11 -6.88 42.77
C ILE A 857 -12.85 -6.11 44.07
N TYR A 858 -12.05 -5.05 43.95
CA TYR A 858 -11.74 -4.10 45.02
C TYR A 858 -11.99 -2.68 44.53
N ILE A 859 -12.14 -1.73 45.46
CA ILE A 859 -12.18 -0.29 45.15
C ILE A 859 -10.99 0.38 45.81
N LEU A 860 -10.09 0.93 44.99
CA LEU A 860 -9.03 1.82 45.43
C LEU A 860 -9.63 3.20 45.67
N ASN A 861 -9.19 3.89 46.73
CA ASN A 861 -9.55 5.26 47.05
C ASN A 861 -8.25 6.02 47.34
N ILE A 862 -8.02 7.17 46.70
CA ILE A 862 -6.83 8.00 46.90
C ILE A 862 -7.30 9.39 47.36
N ASN A 863 -6.83 9.83 48.53
CA ASN A 863 -7.30 11.06 49.18
C ASN A 863 -6.10 11.87 49.71
N GLY A 864 -5.84 13.04 49.14
CA GLY A 864 -4.86 14.02 49.64
C GLY A 864 -5.45 15.43 49.59
N ASP A 865 -4.66 16.44 49.96
CA ASP A 865 -5.14 17.84 50.00
C ASP A 865 -5.62 18.34 48.62
N ASN A 866 -5.04 17.82 47.54
CA ASN A 866 -5.33 18.20 46.15
C ASN A 866 -6.07 17.12 45.33
N ILE A 867 -6.40 15.95 45.89
CA ILE A 867 -7.00 14.84 45.11
C ILE A 867 -7.99 13.97 45.92
N ASN A 868 -9.08 13.56 45.26
CA ASN A 868 -10.06 12.61 45.80
C ASN A 868 -10.62 11.72 44.67
N GLN A 869 -9.99 10.56 44.47
CA GLN A 869 -10.21 9.66 43.34
C GLN A 869 -10.64 8.26 43.83
N LYS A 870 -11.40 7.53 43.01
CA LYS A 870 -11.81 6.15 43.28
C LYS A 870 -11.80 5.30 42.02
N SER A 871 -11.18 4.12 42.09
CA SER A 871 -10.90 3.28 40.92
C SER A 871 -11.21 1.81 41.21
N LYS A 872 -11.84 1.13 40.25
CA LYS A 872 -12.19 -0.30 40.34
C LYS A 872 -10.95 -1.14 40.01
N ILE A 873 -10.51 -1.98 40.94
CA ILE A 873 -9.39 -2.90 40.75
C ILE A 873 -9.93 -4.33 40.65
N ILE A 874 -9.40 -5.11 39.71
CA ILE A 874 -9.64 -6.55 39.59
C ILE A 874 -8.38 -7.30 40.03
N LYS A 875 -8.51 -8.34 40.84
CA LYS A 875 -7.43 -9.26 41.23
C LYS A 875 -7.67 -10.62 40.58
N ASN A 876 -6.72 -11.07 39.77
CA ASN A 876 -6.66 -12.41 39.17
C ASN A 876 -5.60 -13.29 39.84
#